data_AF-A0A7I8VQR7-F1
#
_entry.id   AF-A0A7I8VQR7-F1
#
_cell.length_a   1.000
_cell.length_b   1.000
_cell.length_c   1.000
_cell.angle_alpha   90.00
_cell.angle_beta   90.00
_cell.angle_gamma   90.00
#
_symmetry.space_group_name_H-M   'P 1'
#
loop_
_entity.id
_entity.type
_entity.pdbx_description
1 polymer ?
#
loop_
_entity_poly.entity_id
_entity_poly.type
_entity_poly.pdbx_seq_one_letter_code
_entity_poly.pdbx_strand_id
1 'polypeptide(L)'
;MGILNSTPKHDTSGLEWFDESALLNQENSKGCCRGFFDKGREIESVNTSHSYTPQEKQKLASFDSFDYLPPDNSVYRSWAQSYFKKYEIDRWLISALIGICVGICGFFLHQLIDVLSYIKWHTAGKYIQEGNFGLAYLTLFGIGALLVLLSSSLILWRPSAAGSGMPELIGFLNGTQLRHIFNLRTGIVKFLSCCFAVASGLPVGPEGPMIHLGALIGAGISQMKTRTLRLNLPFFKRFRNSEDKRNFISAGAAAGVATAFRAPIGGLLFSLEEVSSFWSMSLMWQIFFCSMLATFTTDLLDSAFKRFNYVGSFGQFKSRDDILFEVSTKVSMNVIAFLPAILLGCICGILGAFFTFVNLKIRRLRICIRNNLKPRLIQILFDVVEPLFILLIITTASTFIPLRIPCTKIDCKEGYASFCGNESTRDESAKNAMSVCHNQTNSYSDISTILWGPGEDNIKRLFTRRSAEEISGTSLLLWLPLYFFFATWTAGSSVSSGLVVPMLFIGGLLGRLTGIVLGLIVGNSHTDWVDAGAWSLIGAAAFFAGVSRLTVSLTVIMLEITNDVTMLLPIMFAVITARSTGNLLTHSLYHAILELKCIPFLDEDPPSSRLVEPRIEEIMSKPAICICKGDNVLSWMKILRETNHGVFPVIETSNNDDVALLDDDSNISYEEVR
;
A
#
# COMPACT_ATOMS: atom_id res chain seq x y z
N MET A 1 52.61 -17.13 -12.06
CA MET A 1 52.48 -16.25 -13.25
C MET A 1 51.57 -16.95 -14.25
N GLY A 2 50.46 -16.31 -14.62
CA GLY A 2 49.43 -16.91 -15.49
C GLY A 2 48.03 -16.54 -15.03
N ILE A 3 47.73 -15.24 -15.04
CA ILE A 3 46.40 -14.67 -14.75
C ILE A 3 45.49 -15.05 -15.93
N LEU A 4 44.61 -16.03 -15.75
CA LEU A 4 43.49 -16.25 -16.66
C LEU A 4 42.34 -15.36 -16.21
N ASN A 5 42.30 -14.18 -16.83
CA ASN A 5 41.14 -13.31 -16.91
C ASN A 5 39.97 -14.07 -17.54
N SER A 6 39.15 -14.72 -16.71
CA SER A 6 37.74 -14.92 -17.02
C SER A 6 36.96 -13.81 -16.33
N THR A 7 36.98 -12.62 -16.93
CA THR A 7 35.98 -11.60 -16.66
C THR A 7 34.61 -12.25 -16.85
N PRO A 8 33.68 -12.20 -15.86
CA PRO A 8 32.30 -12.48 -16.16
C PRO A 8 31.91 -11.48 -17.24
N LYS A 9 31.40 -11.99 -18.37
CA LYS A 9 30.86 -11.17 -19.45
C LYS A 9 30.03 -10.06 -18.81
N HIS A 10 30.39 -8.83 -19.13
CA HIS A 10 29.52 -7.69 -18.95
C HIS A 10 28.19 -8.03 -19.62
N ASP A 11 27.18 -8.39 -18.83
CA ASP A 11 25.78 -8.32 -19.25
C ASP A 11 25.44 -6.85 -19.43
N THR A 12 25.72 -6.37 -20.64
CA THR A 12 25.25 -5.11 -21.20
C THR A 12 23.82 -5.22 -21.75
N SER A 13 23.04 -6.23 -21.35
CA SER A 13 21.58 -6.23 -21.44
C SER A 13 20.95 -5.46 -20.26
N GLY A 14 21.23 -4.15 -20.22
CA GLY A 14 20.38 -3.25 -19.47
C GLY A 14 18.99 -3.24 -20.11
N LEU A 15 17.94 -3.45 -19.30
CA LEU A 15 16.50 -3.48 -19.65
C LEU A 15 15.82 -4.87 -19.85
N GLU A 16 16.21 -5.92 -19.13
CA GLU A 16 15.46 -7.20 -19.13
C GLU A 16 14.59 -7.49 -17.89
N TRP A 17 14.36 -6.49 -17.03
CA TRP A 17 13.62 -6.70 -15.76
C TRP A 17 12.20 -6.11 -15.75
N PHE A 18 11.66 -5.83 -16.94
CA PHE A 18 10.21 -5.76 -17.15
C PHE A 18 9.71 -6.81 -18.13
N ASP A 19 10.36 -7.96 -18.11
CA ASP A 19 9.73 -9.18 -18.57
C ASP A 19 8.84 -9.78 -17.47
N GLU A 20 7.88 -8.97 -17.01
CA GLU A 20 6.60 -9.54 -16.59
C GLU A 20 6.03 -10.36 -17.79
N SER A 21 6.40 -10.02 -19.04
CA SER A 21 6.23 -10.86 -20.23
C SER A 21 7.14 -12.10 -20.31
N ALA A 22 8.47 -12.12 -20.12
CA ALA A 22 9.24 -13.38 -20.32
C ALA A 22 9.00 -14.46 -19.26
N LEU A 23 8.62 -14.10 -18.04
CA LEU A 23 8.17 -15.08 -17.03
C LEU A 23 6.72 -15.52 -17.25
N LEU A 24 5.94 -14.80 -18.06
CA LEU A 24 4.62 -15.22 -18.58
C LEU A 24 4.69 -15.78 -20.01
N ASN A 25 5.81 -15.63 -20.73
CA ASN A 25 6.00 -16.07 -22.12
C ASN A 25 6.25 -17.59 -22.21
N GLN A 26 6.43 -18.27 -21.07
CA GLN A 26 6.36 -19.73 -20.98
C GLN A 26 4.94 -20.25 -20.69
N GLU A 27 3.92 -19.39 -20.66
CA GLU A 27 2.57 -19.84 -20.92
C GLU A 27 2.50 -20.19 -22.42
N ASN A 28 2.51 -21.48 -22.72
CA ASN A 28 1.94 -21.96 -23.97
C ASN A 28 0.57 -21.29 -24.12
N SER A 29 0.48 -20.49 -25.19
CA SER A 29 -0.58 -19.61 -25.71
C SER A 29 -2.04 -20.11 -25.71
N LYS A 30 -2.38 -21.18 -24.99
CA LYS A 30 -3.72 -21.78 -24.94
C LYS A 30 -4.35 -21.83 -23.55
N GLY A 31 -3.61 -21.51 -22.48
CA GLY A 31 -4.10 -21.64 -21.09
C GLY A 31 -4.47 -20.34 -20.36
N CYS A 32 -3.81 -19.21 -20.68
CA CYS A 32 -3.93 -17.96 -19.91
C CYS A 32 -5.30 -17.29 -20.05
N CYS A 33 -5.88 -17.34 -21.24
CA CYS A 33 -7.16 -16.70 -21.54
C CYS A 33 -8.31 -17.71 -21.40
N ARG A 34 -8.44 -18.31 -20.21
CA ARG A 34 -9.75 -18.81 -19.76
C ARG A 34 -10.73 -17.63 -19.74
N GLY A 35 -11.98 -17.84 -20.09
CA GLY A 35 -12.98 -16.77 -20.22
C GLY A 35 -13.02 -15.88 -18.97
N PHE A 36 -13.38 -14.60 -19.11
CA PHE A 36 -13.49 -13.67 -17.97
C PHE A 36 -14.36 -14.24 -16.83
N PHE A 37 -15.35 -15.06 -17.17
CA PHE A 37 -16.27 -15.75 -16.26
C PHE A 37 -15.88 -17.20 -15.90
N ASP A 38 -14.78 -17.73 -16.43
CA ASP A 38 -14.30 -19.04 -15.99
C ASP A 38 -13.95 -18.95 -14.51
N LYS A 39 -14.43 -19.93 -13.73
CA LYS A 39 -14.09 -20.08 -12.31
C LYS A 39 -12.58 -20.27 -12.20
N GLY A 40 -11.89 -19.18 -11.91
CA GLY A 40 -10.50 -19.17 -11.53
C GLY A 40 -10.37 -19.33 -10.02
N ARG A 41 -9.12 -19.41 -9.57
CA ARG A 41 -8.75 -19.50 -8.15
C ARG A 41 -8.81 -18.13 -7.43
N GLU A 42 -9.76 -17.28 -7.80
CA GLU A 42 -9.87 -15.92 -7.23
C GLU A 42 -10.78 -15.86 -5.99
N ILE A 43 -11.57 -16.91 -5.74
CA ILE A 43 -12.47 -17.07 -4.60
C ILE A 43 -12.00 -18.31 -3.84
N GLU A 44 -10.90 -18.14 -3.12
CA GLU A 44 -10.34 -19.13 -2.20
C GLU A 44 -10.33 -18.50 -0.81
N SER A 45 -10.91 -19.22 0.17
CA SER A 45 -10.87 -18.80 1.56
C SER A 45 -9.44 -18.87 2.07
N VAL A 46 -9.09 -18.05 3.06
CA VAL A 46 -7.77 -18.05 3.69
C VAL A 46 -7.35 -19.45 4.19
N ASN A 47 -8.30 -20.31 4.55
CA ASN A 47 -8.02 -21.66 5.06
C ASN A 47 -7.63 -22.67 3.96
N THR A 48 -7.84 -22.37 2.67
CA THR A 48 -7.50 -23.28 1.58
C THR A 48 -6.08 -23.04 1.09
N SER A 49 -5.22 -24.04 1.20
CA SER A 49 -3.83 -23.96 0.71
C SER A 49 -3.80 -23.84 -0.82
N HIS A 50 -3.11 -22.82 -1.34
CA HIS A 50 -3.02 -22.60 -2.78
C HIS A 50 -2.29 -23.74 -3.49
N SER A 51 -2.93 -24.34 -4.49
CA SER A 51 -2.34 -25.44 -5.28
C SER A 51 -1.63 -24.90 -6.52
N TYR A 52 -0.33 -24.63 -6.41
CA TYR A 52 0.49 -24.15 -7.52
C TYR A 52 0.58 -25.15 -8.68
N THR A 53 0.37 -24.64 -9.89
CA THR A 53 0.65 -25.35 -11.15
C THR A 53 2.16 -25.61 -11.31
N PRO A 54 2.59 -26.61 -12.11
CA PRO A 54 4.01 -26.90 -12.29
C PRO A 54 4.81 -25.69 -12.83
N GLN A 55 4.19 -24.82 -13.63
CA GLN A 55 4.81 -23.59 -14.13
C GLN A 55 4.98 -22.54 -13.02
N GLU A 56 3.96 -22.34 -12.19
CA GLU A 56 4.07 -21.47 -11.01
C GLU A 56 5.14 -21.97 -10.04
N LYS A 57 5.27 -23.29 -9.85
CA LYS A 57 6.33 -23.88 -9.03
C LYS A 57 7.73 -23.58 -9.57
N GLN A 58 7.94 -23.63 -10.89
CA GLN A 58 9.22 -23.23 -11.49
C GLN A 58 9.52 -21.75 -11.27
N LYS A 59 8.50 -20.90 -11.36
CA LYS A 59 8.65 -19.46 -11.09
C LYS A 59 8.95 -19.17 -9.62
N LEU A 60 8.29 -19.85 -8.69
CA LEU A 60 8.60 -19.78 -7.26
C LEU A 60 10.05 -20.19 -6.99
N ALA A 61 10.53 -21.26 -7.62
CA ALA A 61 11.91 -21.76 -7.47
C ALA A 61 12.98 -20.82 -8.07
N SER A 62 12.60 -19.80 -8.84
CA SER A 62 13.54 -18.83 -9.40
C SER A 62 13.95 -17.73 -8.43
N PHE A 63 13.24 -17.60 -7.30
CA PHE A 63 13.55 -16.60 -6.28
C PHE A 63 14.52 -17.18 -5.24
N ASP A 64 15.59 -16.44 -4.96
CA ASP A 64 16.52 -16.72 -3.87
C ASP A 64 15.90 -16.31 -2.51
N SER A 65 16.38 -16.86 -1.40
CA SER A 65 15.98 -16.49 -0.03
C SER A 65 17.09 -15.71 0.70
N PHE A 66 16.71 -14.93 1.72
CA PHE A 66 17.66 -14.25 2.60
C PHE A 66 18.01 -15.08 3.84
N ASP A 67 19.31 -15.21 4.08
CA ASP A 67 19.83 -15.65 5.38
C ASP A 67 19.81 -14.45 6.34
N TYR A 68 18.70 -14.30 7.09
CA TYR A 68 18.58 -13.20 8.04
C TYR A 68 19.45 -13.40 9.26
N LEU A 69 19.49 -14.62 9.79
CA LEU A 69 20.30 -14.90 10.96
C LEU A 69 21.77 -15.04 10.53
N PRO A 70 22.68 -14.29 11.16
CA PRO A 70 24.10 -14.45 10.89
C PRO A 70 24.56 -15.86 11.31
N PRO A 71 25.45 -16.50 10.56
CA PRO A 71 25.99 -17.81 10.96
C PRO A 71 26.82 -17.65 12.23
N ASP A 72 26.53 -18.48 13.24
CA ASP A 72 27.28 -18.50 14.49
C ASP A 72 28.65 -19.18 14.31
N ASN A 73 29.58 -18.44 13.72
CA ASN A 73 30.97 -18.87 13.53
C ASN A 73 31.93 -18.06 14.40
N SER A 74 33.16 -18.56 14.58
CA SER A 74 34.19 -17.91 15.40
C SER A 74 34.52 -16.48 14.92
N VAL A 75 34.39 -16.22 13.62
CA VAL A 75 34.57 -14.90 13.00
C VAL A 75 33.47 -13.94 13.44
N TYR A 76 32.21 -14.38 13.45
CA TYR A 76 31.07 -13.59 13.88
C TYR A 76 31.13 -13.32 15.38
N ARG A 77 31.48 -14.33 16.21
CA ARG A 77 31.66 -14.14 17.66
C ARG A 77 32.74 -13.12 18.00
N SER A 78 33.90 -13.22 17.35
CA SER A 78 35.00 -12.24 17.55
C SER A 78 34.64 -10.84 17.06
N TRP A 79 33.90 -10.74 15.95
CA TRP A 79 33.33 -9.48 15.48
C TRP A 79 32.32 -8.89 16.48
N ALA A 80 31.38 -9.69 16.98
CA ALA A 80 30.31 -9.24 17.87
C ALA A 80 30.88 -8.70 19.21
N GLN A 81 31.88 -9.39 19.77
CA GLN A 81 32.58 -8.96 20.99
C GLN A 81 33.26 -7.59 20.83
N SER A 82 33.76 -7.28 19.63
CA SER A 82 34.50 -6.03 19.36
C SER A 82 33.62 -4.78 19.33
N TYR A 83 32.31 -4.91 19.07
CA TYR A 83 31.42 -3.78 18.79
C TYR A 83 30.25 -3.59 19.76
N PHE A 84 30.08 -4.48 20.75
CA PHE A 84 28.88 -4.57 21.59
C PHE A 84 28.40 -3.25 22.21
N LYS A 85 29.29 -2.45 22.83
CA LYS A 85 28.88 -1.22 23.55
C LYS A 85 28.43 -0.07 22.66
N LYS A 86 29.01 0.09 21.46
CA LYS A 86 28.64 1.18 20.52
C LYS A 86 27.47 0.78 19.62
N TYR A 87 27.23 -0.51 19.46
CA TYR A 87 26.25 -1.05 18.52
C TYR A 87 24.84 -0.47 18.74
N GLU A 88 24.34 -0.46 19.98
CA GLU A 88 23.00 0.05 20.29
C GLU A 88 22.84 1.55 19.99
N ILE A 89 23.76 2.40 20.48
CA ILE A 89 23.69 3.86 20.27
C ILE A 89 23.63 4.18 18.76
N ASP A 90 24.44 3.49 17.98
CA ASP A 90 24.50 3.69 16.54
C ASP A 90 23.23 3.19 15.81
N ARG A 91 22.54 2.16 16.35
CA ARG A 91 21.21 1.75 15.85
C ARG A 91 20.18 2.85 16.07
N TRP A 92 20.12 3.41 17.28
CA TRP A 92 19.22 4.52 17.60
C TRP A 92 19.48 5.76 16.73
N LEU A 93 20.76 6.08 16.49
CA LEU A 93 21.15 7.19 15.62
C LEU A 93 20.74 6.97 14.16
N ILE A 94 20.90 5.75 13.63
CA ILE A 94 20.43 5.42 12.27
C ILE A 94 18.92 5.47 12.20
N SER A 95 18.21 4.92 13.17
CA SER A 95 16.74 5.01 13.23
C SER A 95 16.26 6.47 13.28
N ALA A 96 16.97 7.35 14.00
CA ALA A 96 16.68 8.78 14.00
C ALA A 96 16.87 9.40 12.61
N LEU A 97 17.99 9.10 11.95
CA LEU A 97 18.29 9.60 10.61
C LEU A 97 17.28 9.11 9.58
N ILE A 98 16.85 7.84 9.66
CA ILE A 98 15.78 7.29 8.83
C ILE A 98 14.49 8.09 9.06
N GLY A 99 14.08 8.28 10.31
CA GLY A 99 12.86 9.02 10.64
C GLY A 99 12.85 10.43 10.05
N ILE A 100 13.93 11.19 10.26
CA ILE A 100 14.07 12.56 9.71
C ILE A 100 14.03 12.55 8.18
N CYS A 101 14.77 11.66 7.52
CA CYS A 101 14.79 11.58 6.06
C CYS A 101 13.43 11.17 5.47
N VAL A 102 12.72 10.24 6.11
CA VAL A 102 11.37 9.84 5.71
C VAL A 102 10.38 10.98 5.89
N GLY A 103 10.43 11.69 7.02
CA GLY A 103 9.58 12.86 7.28
C GLY A 103 9.77 13.99 6.26
N ILE A 104 11.03 14.29 5.90
CA ILE A 104 11.36 15.25 4.84
C ILE A 104 10.81 14.78 3.48
N CYS A 105 10.97 13.48 3.16
CA CYS A 105 10.47 12.92 1.91
C CYS A 105 8.94 13.03 1.81
N GLY A 106 8.22 12.73 2.90
CA GLY A 106 6.77 12.85 2.95
C GLY A 106 6.29 14.29 2.86
N PHE A 107 6.95 15.23 3.53
CA PHE A 107 6.69 16.66 3.39
C PHE A 107 6.76 17.09 1.92
N PHE A 108 7.86 16.78 1.21
CA PHE A 108 7.97 17.13 -0.21
C PHE A 108 6.93 16.44 -1.09
N LEU A 109 6.56 15.19 -0.77
CA LEU A 109 5.53 14.44 -1.50
C LEU A 109 4.18 15.16 -1.42
N HIS A 110 3.70 15.45 -0.20
CA HIS A 110 2.40 16.10 0.02
C HIS A 110 2.39 17.52 -0.53
N GLN A 111 3.44 18.32 -0.32
CA GLN A 111 3.52 19.70 -0.83
C GLN A 111 3.48 19.74 -2.37
N LEU A 112 4.14 18.80 -3.05
CA LEU A 112 4.11 18.72 -4.51
C LEU A 112 2.72 18.30 -5.02
N ILE A 113 2.07 17.33 -4.37
CA ILE A 113 0.70 16.92 -4.70
C ILE A 113 -0.28 18.09 -4.52
N ASP A 114 -0.16 18.84 -3.42
CA ASP A 114 -1.02 19.98 -3.10
C ASP A 114 -0.88 21.11 -4.13
N VAL A 115 0.34 21.45 -4.53
CA VAL A 115 0.58 22.49 -5.54
C VAL A 115 -0.02 22.10 -6.89
N LEU A 116 0.25 20.87 -7.34
CA LEU A 116 -0.26 20.39 -8.63
C LEU A 116 -1.80 20.29 -8.62
N SER A 117 -2.37 19.78 -7.53
CA SER A 117 -3.82 19.68 -7.36
C SER A 117 -4.48 21.05 -7.28
N TYR A 118 -3.86 22.00 -6.58
CA TYR A 118 -4.34 23.38 -6.49
C TYR A 118 -4.35 24.05 -7.87
N ILE A 119 -3.28 23.95 -8.66
CA ILE A 119 -3.24 24.53 -10.01
C ILE A 119 -4.41 23.98 -10.86
N LYS A 120 -4.63 22.66 -10.83
CA LYS A 120 -5.70 22.02 -11.58
C LYS A 120 -7.09 22.52 -11.16
N TRP A 121 -7.40 22.42 -9.86
CA TRP A 121 -8.72 22.76 -9.34
C TRP A 121 -9.01 24.25 -9.33
N HIS A 122 -8.00 25.10 -9.10
CA HIS A 122 -8.15 26.55 -9.13
C HIS A 122 -8.44 27.07 -10.54
N THR A 123 -7.71 26.59 -11.54
CA THR A 123 -7.95 26.97 -12.94
C THR A 123 -9.32 26.47 -13.41
N ALA A 124 -9.69 25.24 -13.08
CA ALA A 124 -11.01 24.71 -13.41
C ALA A 124 -12.13 25.50 -12.69
N GLY A 125 -11.95 25.81 -11.41
CA GLY A 125 -12.91 26.55 -10.58
C GLY A 125 -13.29 27.90 -11.16
N LYS A 126 -12.35 28.64 -11.76
CA LYS A 126 -12.64 29.90 -12.47
C LYS A 126 -13.66 29.71 -13.59
N TYR A 127 -13.45 28.73 -14.46
CA TYR A 127 -14.37 28.45 -15.57
C TYR A 127 -15.72 27.90 -15.11
N ILE A 128 -15.76 27.14 -14.01
CA ILE A 128 -17.00 26.67 -13.39
C ILE A 128 -17.80 27.85 -12.83
N GLN A 129 -17.12 28.83 -12.21
CA GLN A 129 -17.76 30.03 -11.66
C GLN A 129 -18.27 30.97 -12.77
N GLU A 130 -17.60 31.02 -13.91
CA GLU A 130 -18.04 31.75 -15.11
C GLU A 130 -19.18 31.03 -15.87
N GLY A 131 -19.62 29.85 -15.43
CA GLY A 131 -20.67 29.06 -16.07
C GLY A 131 -20.24 28.34 -17.35
N ASN A 132 -18.94 28.35 -17.70
CA ASN A 132 -18.41 27.69 -18.90
C ASN A 132 -17.92 26.26 -18.60
N PHE A 133 -18.88 25.34 -18.46
CA PHE A 133 -18.59 23.94 -18.13
C PHE A 133 -17.77 23.21 -19.20
N GLY A 134 -17.86 23.62 -20.47
CA GLY A 134 -17.06 23.04 -21.55
C GLY A 134 -15.56 23.33 -21.38
N LEU A 135 -15.20 24.59 -21.11
CA LEU A 135 -13.83 24.97 -20.80
C LEU A 135 -13.34 24.38 -19.47
N ALA A 136 -14.22 24.30 -18.45
CA ALA A 136 -13.89 23.63 -17.20
C ALA A 136 -13.53 22.14 -17.42
N TYR A 137 -14.32 21.43 -18.25
CA TYR A 137 -14.03 20.04 -18.60
C TYR A 137 -12.70 19.91 -19.37
N LEU A 138 -12.47 20.75 -20.38
CA LEU A 138 -11.23 20.72 -21.17
C LEU A 138 -9.99 21.02 -20.32
N THR A 139 -10.09 21.93 -19.35
CA THR A 139 -8.98 22.24 -18.44
C THR A 139 -8.72 21.14 -17.42
N LEU A 140 -9.78 20.58 -16.81
CA LEU A 140 -9.66 19.43 -15.91
C LEU A 140 -9.04 18.22 -16.61
N PHE A 141 -9.58 17.84 -17.78
CA PHE A 141 -9.05 16.73 -18.56
C PHE A 141 -7.66 17.04 -19.12
N GLY A 142 -7.43 18.24 -19.66
CA GLY A 142 -6.14 18.60 -20.26
C GLY A 142 -4.99 18.58 -19.27
N ILE A 143 -5.15 19.21 -18.09
CA ILE A 143 -4.13 19.20 -17.03
C ILE A 143 -3.98 17.78 -16.46
N GLY A 144 -5.09 17.08 -16.20
CA GLY A 144 -5.05 15.70 -15.71
C GLY A 144 -4.34 14.75 -16.67
N ALA A 145 -4.63 14.83 -17.98
CA ALA A 145 -4.03 14.02 -19.02
C ALA A 145 -2.53 14.24 -19.11
N LEU A 146 -2.08 15.50 -19.05
CA LEU A 146 -0.65 15.83 -19.01
C LEU A 146 0.05 15.15 -17.83
N LEU A 147 -0.54 15.21 -16.64
CA LEU A 147 0.03 14.59 -15.43
C LEU A 147 0.06 13.06 -15.53
N VAL A 148 -0.99 12.41 -16.03
CA VAL A 148 -1.02 10.94 -16.24
C VAL A 148 0.01 10.49 -17.27
N LEU A 149 0.16 11.25 -18.37
CA LEU A 149 1.16 10.96 -19.39
C LEU A 149 2.59 11.06 -18.83
N LEU A 150 2.88 12.10 -18.03
CA LEU A 150 4.16 12.24 -17.34
C LEU A 150 4.41 11.08 -16.36
N SER A 151 3.40 10.71 -15.58
CA SER A 151 3.50 9.59 -14.62
C SER A 151 3.79 8.26 -15.31
N SER A 152 3.01 7.93 -16.34
CA SER A 152 3.15 6.66 -17.07
C SER A 152 4.48 6.61 -17.82
N SER A 153 4.92 7.73 -18.41
CA SER A 153 6.22 7.82 -19.09
C SER A 153 7.41 7.56 -18.16
N LEU A 154 7.34 8.03 -16.91
CA LEU A 154 8.39 7.75 -15.92
C LEU A 154 8.44 6.27 -15.54
N ILE A 155 7.28 5.61 -15.46
CA ILE A 155 7.21 4.17 -15.18
C ILE A 155 7.75 3.35 -16.34
N LEU A 156 7.50 3.73 -17.59
CA LEU A 156 8.14 3.07 -18.73
C LEU A 156 9.67 3.05 -18.63
N TRP A 157 10.27 4.08 -18.01
CA TRP A 157 11.71 4.13 -17.78
C TRP A 157 12.17 3.24 -16.61
N ARG A 158 11.43 3.21 -15.49
CA ARG A 158 11.66 2.29 -14.37
C ARG A 158 10.40 1.59 -13.95
N PRO A 159 10.09 0.48 -14.61
CA PRO A 159 8.77 -0.10 -14.47
C PRO A 159 8.61 -0.85 -13.13
N SER A 160 9.71 -1.20 -12.43
CA SER A 160 9.70 -1.66 -11.03
C SER A 160 9.07 -0.67 -10.03
N ALA A 161 8.82 0.58 -10.45
CA ALA A 161 8.15 1.59 -9.63
C ALA A 161 6.60 1.51 -9.69
N ALA A 162 6.03 0.75 -10.63
CA ALA A 162 4.58 0.66 -10.83
C ALA A 162 3.83 0.13 -9.59
N GLY A 163 2.58 0.57 -9.40
CA GLY A 163 1.73 0.20 -8.26
C GLY A 163 2.25 0.69 -6.91
N SER A 164 1.76 0.11 -5.81
CA SER A 164 2.11 0.56 -4.46
C SER A 164 3.51 0.13 -4.02
N GLY A 165 3.98 -1.04 -4.47
CA GLY A 165 5.22 -1.68 -3.98
C GLY A 165 5.06 -2.42 -2.65
N MET A 166 3.86 -2.45 -2.09
CA MET A 166 3.55 -3.15 -0.83
C MET A 166 3.70 -4.67 -0.93
N PRO A 167 3.14 -5.37 -1.95
CA PRO A 167 3.33 -6.81 -2.11
C PRO A 167 4.83 -7.18 -2.13
N GLU A 168 5.63 -6.48 -2.91
CA GLU A 168 7.07 -6.70 -2.99
C GLU A 168 7.78 -6.47 -1.65
N LEU A 169 7.38 -5.45 -0.90
CA LEU A 169 7.95 -5.20 0.43
C LEU A 169 7.62 -6.34 1.40
N ILE A 170 6.37 -6.81 1.42
CA ILE A 170 5.91 -7.93 2.26
C ILE A 170 6.69 -9.21 1.91
N GLY A 171 6.78 -9.55 0.62
CA GLY A 171 7.57 -10.71 0.16
C GLY A 171 9.06 -10.58 0.52
N PHE A 172 9.63 -9.38 0.40
CA PHE A 172 11.02 -9.14 0.79
C PHE A 172 11.26 -9.32 2.28
N LEU A 173 10.31 -8.92 3.13
CA LEU A 173 10.44 -9.02 4.59
C LEU A 173 10.04 -10.39 5.11
N ASN A 174 9.31 -11.19 4.35
CA ASN A 174 9.03 -12.59 4.68
C ASN A 174 10.28 -13.47 4.48
N GLY A 175 11.16 -13.13 3.54
CA GLY A 175 12.41 -13.87 3.30
C GLY A 175 12.86 -13.92 1.84
N THR A 176 12.06 -13.44 0.90
CA THR A 176 12.32 -13.61 -0.53
C THR A 176 13.21 -12.51 -1.08
N GLN A 177 14.28 -12.88 -1.79
CA GLN A 177 15.20 -11.93 -2.40
C GLN A 177 14.68 -11.34 -3.71
N LEU A 178 14.04 -10.18 -3.60
CA LEU A 178 13.56 -9.40 -4.74
C LEU A 178 14.63 -8.42 -5.23
N ARG A 179 15.00 -8.53 -6.52
CA ARG A 179 16.01 -7.66 -7.15
C ARG A 179 15.38 -6.31 -7.52
N HIS A 180 16.19 -5.24 -7.41
CA HIS A 180 15.88 -3.88 -7.88
C HIS A 180 14.78 -3.07 -7.16
N ILE A 181 14.09 -3.65 -6.18
CA ILE A 181 13.01 -2.96 -5.44
C ILE A 181 13.53 -1.72 -4.67
N PHE A 182 14.67 -1.84 -3.98
CA PHE A 182 15.27 -0.76 -3.18
C PHE A 182 16.31 0.09 -3.93
N ASN A 183 16.27 0.10 -5.26
CA ASN A 183 17.19 0.94 -6.02
C ASN A 183 16.80 2.42 -5.92
N LEU A 184 17.76 3.32 -5.67
CA LEU A 184 17.52 4.78 -5.62
C LEU A 184 16.78 5.33 -6.86
N ARG A 185 17.10 4.81 -8.06
CA ARG A 185 16.40 5.21 -9.30
C ARG A 185 14.92 4.83 -9.28
N THR A 186 14.59 3.66 -8.74
CA THR A 186 13.19 3.23 -8.55
C THR A 186 12.49 4.17 -7.59
N GLY A 187 13.14 4.56 -6.48
CA GLY A 187 12.62 5.54 -5.53
C GLY A 187 12.28 6.90 -6.16
N ILE A 188 13.20 7.48 -6.93
CA ILE A 188 12.97 8.78 -7.60
C ILE A 188 11.80 8.70 -8.59
N VAL A 189 11.75 7.65 -9.41
CA VAL A 189 10.64 7.45 -10.36
C VAL A 189 9.32 7.26 -9.64
N LYS A 190 9.31 6.46 -8.57
CA LYS A 190 8.10 6.20 -7.77
C LYS A 190 7.59 7.47 -7.10
N PHE A 191 8.47 8.29 -6.53
CA PHE A 191 8.14 9.59 -5.93
C PHE A 191 7.46 10.52 -6.95
N LEU A 192 8.10 10.76 -8.10
CA LEU A 192 7.56 11.67 -9.11
C LEU A 192 6.27 11.13 -9.77
N SER A 193 6.25 9.84 -10.09
CA SER A 193 5.06 9.18 -10.68
C SER A 193 3.87 9.24 -9.73
N CYS A 194 4.08 9.03 -8.43
CA CYS A 194 3.05 9.13 -7.39
C CYS A 194 2.45 10.54 -7.36
N CYS A 195 3.29 11.58 -7.29
CA CYS A 195 2.83 12.98 -7.27
C CYS A 195 1.96 13.33 -8.47
N PHE A 196 2.39 12.94 -9.67
CA PHE A 196 1.61 13.19 -10.89
C PHE A 196 0.32 12.35 -10.97
N ALA A 197 0.36 11.08 -10.53
CA ALA A 197 -0.81 10.20 -10.55
C ALA A 197 -1.90 10.70 -9.60
N VAL A 198 -1.55 11.04 -8.36
CA VAL A 198 -2.51 11.55 -7.36
C VAL A 198 -3.06 12.92 -7.80
N ALA A 199 -2.18 13.85 -8.20
CA ALA A 199 -2.61 15.19 -8.61
C ALA A 199 -3.49 15.19 -9.89
N SER A 200 -3.37 14.17 -10.75
CA SER A 200 -4.22 14.04 -11.94
C SER A 200 -5.71 13.89 -11.60
N GLY A 201 -6.06 13.36 -10.43
CA GLY A 201 -7.43 13.07 -10.02
C GLY A 201 -7.89 11.65 -10.33
N LEU A 202 -6.97 10.75 -10.70
CA LEU A 202 -7.22 9.31 -10.65
C LEU A 202 -7.61 8.88 -9.22
N PRO A 203 -8.45 7.84 -9.05
CA PRO A 203 -8.85 7.32 -7.75
C PRO A 203 -7.69 6.49 -7.17
N VAL A 204 -6.65 7.19 -6.73
CA VAL A 204 -5.41 6.66 -6.17
C VAL A 204 -4.93 7.56 -5.02
N GLY A 205 -4.15 7.00 -4.10
CA GLY A 205 -3.56 7.73 -2.96
C GLY A 205 -2.04 7.61 -2.89
N PRO A 206 -1.35 8.53 -2.19
CA PRO A 206 0.10 8.50 -2.01
C PRO A 206 0.61 7.52 -0.94
N GLU A 207 -0.27 7.00 -0.08
CA GLU A 207 0.10 6.31 1.17
C GLU A 207 0.87 5.01 0.89
N GLY A 208 0.40 4.19 -0.05
CA GLY A 208 1.08 2.94 -0.43
C GLY A 208 2.51 3.17 -0.93
N PRO A 209 2.72 4.02 -1.95
CA PRO A 209 4.04 4.43 -2.39
C PRO A 209 4.91 5.03 -1.28
N MET A 210 4.34 5.79 -0.34
CA MET A 210 5.07 6.38 0.78
C MET A 210 5.68 5.32 1.71
N ILE A 211 4.97 4.21 1.97
CA ILE A 211 5.50 3.08 2.75
C ILE A 211 6.72 2.48 2.07
N HIS A 212 6.66 2.25 0.75
CA HIS A 212 7.79 1.72 0.00
C HIS A 212 8.96 2.72 -0.09
N LEU A 213 8.69 4.03 -0.23
CA LEU A 213 9.73 5.06 -0.18
C LEU A 213 10.42 5.09 1.19
N GLY A 214 9.67 4.96 2.27
CA GLY A 214 10.21 4.82 3.62
C GLY A 214 11.12 3.61 3.77
N ALA A 215 10.66 2.45 3.29
CA ALA A 215 11.46 1.22 3.24
C ALA A 215 12.75 1.38 2.42
N LEU A 216 12.70 2.10 1.29
CA LEU A 216 13.86 2.39 0.43
C LEU A 216 14.87 3.32 1.13
N ILE A 217 14.38 4.32 1.87
CA ILE A 217 15.23 5.19 2.69
C ILE A 217 15.91 4.37 3.80
N GLY A 218 15.17 3.48 4.48
CA GLY A 218 15.74 2.53 5.46
C GLY A 218 16.81 1.60 4.86
N ALA A 219 16.56 1.06 3.67
CA ALA A 219 17.52 0.23 2.94
C ALA A 219 18.78 1.01 2.52
N GLY A 220 18.62 2.28 2.10
CA GLY A 220 19.72 3.12 1.66
C GLY A 220 20.61 3.60 2.81
N ILE A 221 19.98 4.13 3.86
CA ILE A 221 20.66 4.67 5.05
C ILE A 221 21.35 3.56 5.84
N SER A 222 20.75 2.37 5.98
CA SER A 222 21.42 1.26 6.70
C SER A 222 22.74 0.82 6.05
N GLN A 223 22.82 0.84 4.72
CA GLN A 223 24.02 0.37 3.99
C GLN A 223 25.08 1.46 3.78
N MET A 224 24.67 2.75 3.74
CA MET A 224 25.51 3.91 3.40
C MET A 224 26.41 3.66 2.17
N LYS A 225 25.88 2.91 1.20
CA LYS A 225 26.55 2.53 -0.04
C LYS A 225 25.56 2.70 -1.17
N THR A 226 25.88 3.59 -2.11
CA THR A 226 25.03 3.83 -3.27
C THR A 226 25.74 3.36 -4.54
N ARG A 227 25.24 2.29 -5.17
CA ARG A 227 25.75 1.84 -6.48
C ARG A 227 25.49 2.87 -7.58
N THR A 228 24.35 3.57 -7.51
CA THR A 228 23.94 4.61 -8.46
C THR A 228 24.90 5.82 -8.48
N LEU A 229 25.28 6.32 -7.31
CA LEU A 229 26.18 7.47 -7.14
C LEU A 229 27.66 7.05 -6.99
N ARG A 230 27.95 5.74 -7.06
CA ARG A 230 29.28 5.14 -6.81
C ARG A 230 29.95 5.64 -5.50
N LEU A 231 29.14 5.93 -4.49
CA LEU A 231 29.56 6.50 -3.22
C LEU A 231 29.54 5.42 -2.13
N ASN A 232 30.67 5.26 -1.42
CA ASN A 232 30.83 4.29 -0.33
C ASN A 232 31.36 5.03 0.90
N LEU A 233 30.47 5.40 1.81
CA LEU A 233 30.86 6.11 3.03
C LEU A 233 31.45 5.11 4.04
N PRO A 234 32.51 5.49 4.78
CA PRO A 234 33.13 4.60 5.75
C PRO A 234 32.34 4.45 7.05
N PHE A 235 31.33 5.27 7.27
CA PHE A 235 30.47 5.26 8.47
C PHE A 235 29.53 4.05 8.47
N PHE A 236 29.21 3.52 9.66
CA PHE A 236 28.16 2.50 9.87
C PHE A 236 28.31 1.17 9.10
N LYS A 237 29.52 0.81 8.64
CA LYS A 237 29.78 -0.47 7.94
C LYS A 237 29.30 -1.72 8.67
N ARG A 238 29.16 -1.67 10.00
CA ARG A 238 28.72 -2.79 10.85
C ARG A 238 27.29 -3.26 10.54
N PHE A 239 26.42 -2.39 10.04
CA PHE A 239 25.01 -2.68 9.75
C PHE A 239 24.79 -3.23 8.33
N ARG A 240 25.87 -3.63 7.65
CA ARG A 240 25.82 -4.31 6.34
C ARG A 240 25.50 -5.80 6.48
N ASN A 241 24.71 -6.16 7.49
CA ASN A 241 24.17 -7.49 7.73
C ASN A 241 22.71 -7.55 7.21
N SER A 242 22.25 -8.74 6.84
CA SER A 242 20.88 -9.01 6.39
C SER A 242 19.85 -8.71 7.49
N GLU A 243 20.14 -9.10 8.74
CA GLU A 243 19.26 -8.87 9.90
C GLU A 243 19.00 -7.37 10.12
N ASP A 244 20.06 -6.58 10.29
CA ASP A 244 19.94 -5.14 10.55
C ASP A 244 19.32 -4.40 9.37
N LYS A 245 19.70 -4.78 8.14
CA LYS A 245 19.09 -4.22 6.94
C LYS A 245 17.58 -4.45 6.93
N ARG A 246 17.12 -5.65 7.28
CA ARG A 246 15.69 -5.96 7.40
C ARG A 246 15.02 -5.10 8.47
N ASN A 247 15.61 -5.03 9.67
CA ASN A 247 15.09 -4.25 10.79
C ASN A 247 14.94 -2.76 10.45
N PHE A 248 15.93 -2.15 9.78
CA PHE A 248 15.87 -0.77 9.33
C PHE A 248 14.89 -0.54 8.16
N ILE A 249 14.69 -1.53 7.30
CA ILE A 249 13.66 -1.50 6.26
C ILE A 249 12.27 -1.51 6.90
N SER A 250 12.02 -2.37 7.90
CA SER A 250 10.77 -2.40 8.66
C SER A 250 10.52 -1.08 9.41
N ALA A 251 11.58 -0.48 9.98
CA ALA A 251 11.48 0.85 10.60
C ALA A 251 11.17 1.96 9.59
N GLY A 252 11.83 1.95 8.43
CA GLY A 252 11.53 2.89 7.35
C GLY A 252 10.12 2.73 6.79
N ALA A 253 9.63 1.51 6.64
CA ALA A 253 8.25 1.23 6.23
C ALA A 253 7.24 1.78 7.24
N ALA A 254 7.44 1.51 8.52
CA ALA A 254 6.59 2.04 9.60
C ALA A 254 6.60 3.57 9.64
N ALA A 255 7.77 4.20 9.49
CA ALA A 255 7.91 5.64 9.39
C ALA A 255 7.18 6.21 8.17
N GLY A 256 7.17 5.48 7.04
CA GLY A 256 6.41 5.85 5.84
C GLY A 256 4.90 5.84 6.09
N VAL A 257 4.37 4.83 6.79
CA VAL A 257 2.96 4.79 7.24
C VAL A 257 2.69 5.97 8.18
N ALA A 258 3.57 6.17 9.16
CA ALA A 258 3.42 7.22 10.16
C ALA A 258 3.36 8.61 9.51
N THR A 259 4.24 8.91 8.56
CA THR A 259 4.20 10.18 7.82
C THR A 259 2.96 10.30 6.93
N ALA A 260 2.55 9.23 6.25
CA ALA A 260 1.40 9.26 5.34
C ALA A 260 0.06 9.53 6.05
N PHE A 261 -0.12 8.95 7.25
CA PHE A 261 -1.34 9.11 8.03
C PHE A 261 -1.20 10.12 9.17
N ARG A 262 0.01 10.62 9.45
CA ARG A 262 0.34 11.38 10.66
C ARG A 262 0.01 10.60 11.96
N ALA A 263 0.29 9.30 11.93
CA ALA A 263 -0.15 8.30 12.91
C ALA A 263 1.04 7.41 13.35
N PRO A 264 1.86 7.81 14.34
CA PRO A 264 3.08 7.10 14.69
C PRO A 264 2.83 5.76 15.39
N ILE A 265 1.79 5.63 16.22
CA ILE A 265 1.43 4.35 16.85
C ILE A 265 0.81 3.43 15.80
N GLY A 266 -0.03 4.00 14.92
CA GLY A 266 -0.59 3.31 13.78
C GLY A 266 0.48 2.71 12.87
N GLY A 267 1.54 3.46 12.57
CA GLY A 267 2.68 2.99 11.75
C GLY A 267 3.46 1.84 12.39
N LEU A 268 3.68 1.88 13.71
CA LEU A 268 4.29 0.79 14.47
C LEU A 268 3.46 -0.49 14.36
N LEU A 269 2.17 -0.39 14.65
CA LEU A 269 1.25 -1.53 14.64
C LEU A 269 1.03 -2.08 13.23
N PHE A 270 1.01 -1.22 12.22
CA PHE A 270 0.94 -1.66 10.82
C PHE A 270 2.19 -2.46 10.43
N SER A 271 3.36 -2.02 10.88
CA SER A 271 4.61 -2.76 10.63
C SER A 271 4.56 -4.15 11.28
N LEU A 272 4.03 -4.21 12.50
CA LEU A 272 3.77 -5.46 13.23
C LEU A 272 2.78 -6.39 12.51
N GLU A 273 1.66 -5.86 12.03
CA GLU A 273 0.54 -6.67 11.53
C GLU A 273 0.70 -7.10 10.06
N GLU A 274 1.36 -6.30 9.22
CA GLU A 274 1.43 -6.57 7.76
C GLU A 274 2.84 -6.76 7.20
N VAL A 275 3.86 -6.19 7.87
CA VAL A 275 5.16 -5.96 7.23
C VAL A 275 6.24 -6.85 7.84
N SER A 276 6.17 -7.16 9.14
CA SER A 276 7.21 -7.91 9.85
C SER A 276 6.78 -9.33 10.22
N SER A 277 7.57 -10.33 9.84
CA SER A 277 7.35 -11.73 10.28
C SER A 277 8.07 -12.10 11.57
N PHE A 278 9.08 -11.33 12.00
CA PHE A 278 9.79 -11.53 13.27
C PHE A 278 9.88 -10.22 14.02
N TRP A 279 9.75 -10.30 15.35
CA TRP A 279 9.69 -9.13 16.20
C TRP A 279 10.52 -9.28 17.48
N SER A 280 11.11 -8.18 17.94
CA SER A 280 11.74 -8.08 19.25
C SER A 280 11.32 -6.79 19.95
N MET A 281 11.26 -6.81 21.28
CA MET A 281 10.87 -5.62 22.07
C MET A 281 11.81 -4.43 21.84
N SER A 282 13.11 -4.66 21.63
CA SER A 282 14.06 -3.59 21.31
C SER A 282 13.76 -2.96 19.94
N LEU A 283 13.45 -3.79 18.94
CA LEU A 283 13.07 -3.31 17.61
C LEU A 283 11.77 -2.50 17.67
N MET A 284 10.79 -2.90 18.48
CA MET A 284 9.55 -2.14 18.69
C MET A 284 9.81 -0.69 19.09
N TRP A 285 10.64 -0.49 20.11
CA TRP A 285 10.97 0.85 20.59
C TRP A 285 11.73 1.67 19.54
N GLN A 286 12.61 1.02 18.77
CA GLN A 286 13.34 1.67 17.67
C GLN A 286 12.39 2.11 16.54
N ILE A 287 11.43 1.26 16.17
CA ILE A 287 10.44 1.55 15.13
C ILE A 287 9.49 2.66 15.59
N PHE A 288 9.06 2.63 16.85
CA PHE A 288 8.22 3.67 17.44
C PHE A 288 8.93 5.02 17.41
N PHE A 289 10.19 5.07 17.86
CA PHE A 289 10.99 6.29 17.85
C PHE A 289 11.25 6.82 16.43
N CYS A 290 11.55 5.93 15.48
CA CYS A 290 11.71 6.29 14.06
C CYS A 290 10.42 6.91 13.49
N SER A 291 9.27 6.31 13.79
CA SER A 291 7.95 6.77 13.34
C SER A 291 7.58 8.13 13.95
N MET A 292 7.83 8.31 15.25
CA MET A 292 7.62 9.59 15.96
C MET A 292 8.49 10.72 15.38
N LEU A 293 9.75 10.44 15.05
CA LEU A 293 10.62 11.43 14.42
C LEU A 293 10.17 11.78 13.00
N ALA A 294 9.66 10.80 12.26
CA ALA A 294 9.15 11.02 10.91
C ALA A 294 7.91 11.93 10.92
N THR A 295 6.94 11.66 11.80
CA THR A 295 5.75 12.52 11.96
C THR A 295 6.13 13.90 12.45
N PHE A 296 6.95 13.99 13.51
CA PHE A 296 7.43 15.27 14.04
C PHE A 296 8.11 16.12 12.97
N THR A 297 8.95 15.51 12.12
CA THR A 297 9.66 16.24 11.06
C THR A 297 8.70 16.75 10.00
N THR A 298 7.71 15.95 9.60
CA THR A 298 6.69 16.38 8.64
C THR A 298 5.83 17.51 9.20
N ASP A 299 5.31 17.36 10.42
CA ASP A 299 4.47 18.37 11.07
C ASP A 299 5.23 19.67 11.33
N LEU A 300 6.50 19.59 11.74
CA LEU A 300 7.35 20.77 11.91
C LEU A 300 7.51 21.56 10.60
N LEU A 301 7.71 20.86 9.47
CA LEU A 301 7.87 21.52 8.18
C LEU A 301 6.53 22.07 7.64
N ASP A 302 5.45 21.31 7.78
CA ASP A 302 4.10 21.73 7.39
C ASP A 302 3.59 22.92 8.23
N SER A 303 4.06 23.08 9.47
CA SER A 303 3.74 24.26 10.30
C SER A 303 4.23 25.59 9.69
N ALA A 304 5.32 25.55 8.91
CA ALA A 304 5.89 26.74 8.28
C ALA A 304 5.46 26.90 6.82
N PHE A 305 5.37 25.80 6.08
CA PHE A 305 5.18 25.80 4.63
C PHE A 305 3.84 25.20 4.25
N LYS A 306 3.07 25.96 3.46
CA LYS A 306 1.88 25.44 2.77
C LYS A 306 1.99 25.80 1.29
N ARG A 307 1.97 24.78 0.43
CA ARG A 307 2.19 24.92 -1.02
C ARG A 307 3.52 25.61 -1.36
N PHE A 308 4.59 25.23 -0.65
CA PHE A 308 5.92 25.88 -0.67
C PHE A 308 5.96 27.37 -0.31
N ASN A 309 4.84 27.98 0.06
CA ASN A 309 4.81 29.35 0.55
C ASN A 309 4.94 29.36 2.07
N TYR A 310 5.74 30.29 2.59
CA TYR A 310 5.86 30.52 4.02
C TYR A 310 4.61 31.28 4.49
N VAL A 311 3.69 30.58 5.15
CA VAL A 311 2.39 31.12 5.60
C VAL A 311 2.24 31.03 7.12
N GLY A 312 2.87 30.03 7.75
CA GLY A 312 2.75 29.77 9.17
C GLY A 312 3.96 30.24 9.99
N SER A 313 3.85 30.05 11.30
CA SER A 313 4.92 30.23 12.27
C SER A 313 5.66 28.89 12.44
N PHE A 314 6.93 28.85 12.07
CA PHE A 314 7.77 27.67 12.26
C PHE A 314 7.75 27.21 13.73
N GLY A 315 7.33 25.97 13.97
CA GLY A 315 7.28 25.37 15.31
C GLY A 315 5.97 25.58 16.08
N GLN A 316 4.92 26.11 15.44
CA GLN A 316 3.59 26.17 16.05
C GLN A 316 2.72 25.00 15.56
N PHE A 317 2.57 23.99 16.41
CA PHE A 317 1.67 22.85 16.18
C PHE A 317 0.22 23.27 16.45
N LYS A 318 -0.62 23.27 15.41
CA LYS A 318 -2.04 23.64 15.49
C LYS A 318 -2.87 22.37 15.31
N SER A 319 -3.64 22.01 16.34
CA SER A 319 -4.46 20.78 16.35
C SER A 319 -5.35 20.57 15.11
N ARG A 320 -5.86 21.66 14.51
CA ARG A 320 -6.76 21.58 13.34
C ARG A 320 -6.07 21.29 12.01
N ASP A 321 -4.84 21.75 11.83
CA ASP A 321 -4.08 21.52 10.59
C ASP A 321 -3.22 20.26 10.68
N ASP A 322 -2.87 19.82 11.90
CA ASP A 322 -1.94 18.72 12.12
C ASP A 322 -2.59 17.33 11.98
N ILE A 323 -3.90 17.22 12.24
CA ILE A 323 -4.65 15.96 12.19
C ILE A 323 -5.37 15.83 10.84
N LEU A 324 -5.12 14.74 10.10
CA LEU A 324 -5.57 14.59 8.71
C LEU A 324 -7.10 14.68 8.55
N PHE A 325 -7.87 14.10 9.48
CA PHE A 325 -9.33 14.05 9.45
C PHE A 325 -9.95 14.49 10.79
N GLU A 326 -9.50 15.61 11.35
CA GLU A 326 -9.98 16.09 12.66
C GLU A 326 -11.51 16.21 12.69
N VAL A 327 -12.11 15.60 13.71
CA VAL A 327 -13.55 15.71 13.98
C VAL A 327 -13.78 16.69 15.15
N SER A 328 -14.38 17.84 14.85
CA SER A 328 -14.58 18.93 15.82
C SER A 328 -15.70 18.69 16.84
N THR A 329 -16.72 17.90 16.48
CA THR A 329 -17.87 17.61 17.35
C THR A 329 -17.91 16.14 17.72
N LYS A 330 -17.79 15.86 19.01
CA LYS A 330 -17.84 14.50 19.55
C LYS A 330 -19.29 14.02 19.59
N VAL A 331 -19.51 12.78 19.20
CA VAL A 331 -20.82 12.13 19.20
C VAL A 331 -20.82 11.02 20.24
N SER A 332 -21.81 11.02 21.13
CA SER A 332 -21.99 9.95 22.10
C SER A 332 -22.63 8.74 21.43
N MET A 333 -21.99 7.57 21.55
CA MET A 333 -22.50 6.33 20.99
C MET A 333 -23.35 5.56 21.98
N ASN A 334 -24.48 5.02 21.49
CA ASN A 334 -25.36 4.16 22.27
C ASN A 334 -25.04 2.68 22.01
N VAL A 335 -25.34 1.79 22.96
CA VAL A 335 -25.17 0.33 22.83
C VAL A 335 -25.96 -0.23 21.63
N ILE A 336 -27.08 0.41 21.26
CA ILE A 336 -27.87 0.02 20.09
C ILE A 336 -27.08 0.19 18.78
N ALA A 337 -26.14 1.14 18.73
CA ALA A 337 -25.32 1.41 17.53
C ALA A 337 -24.39 0.24 17.16
N PHE A 338 -24.08 -0.67 18.09
CA PHE A 338 -23.19 -1.80 17.80
C PHE A 338 -23.82 -2.80 16.83
N LEU A 339 -25.15 -2.99 16.86
CA LEU A 339 -25.82 -3.94 15.97
C LEU A 339 -25.77 -3.48 14.49
N PRO A 340 -26.12 -2.23 14.13
CA PRO A 340 -25.91 -1.75 12.77
C PRO A 340 -24.43 -1.66 12.38
N ALA A 341 -23.51 -1.45 13.33
CA ALA A 341 -22.06 -1.45 13.05
C ALA A 341 -21.55 -2.84 12.64
N ILE A 342 -22.03 -3.90 13.30
CA ILE A 342 -21.76 -5.29 12.91
C ILE A 342 -22.32 -5.59 11.51
N LEU A 343 -23.55 -5.18 11.23
CA LEU A 343 -24.17 -5.37 9.91
C LEU A 343 -23.41 -4.63 8.80
N LEU A 344 -23.02 -3.37 9.07
CA LEU A 344 -22.18 -2.59 8.16
C LEU A 344 -20.83 -3.27 7.95
N GLY A 345 -20.22 -3.79 9.01
CA GLY A 345 -18.98 -4.59 8.94
C GLY A 345 -19.13 -5.80 8.01
N CYS A 346 -20.19 -6.59 8.16
CA CYS A 346 -20.47 -7.73 7.28
C CYS A 346 -20.65 -7.33 5.81
N ILE A 347 -21.41 -6.25 5.55
CA ILE A 347 -21.62 -5.73 4.18
C ILE A 347 -20.28 -5.26 3.58
N CYS A 348 -19.49 -4.51 4.34
CA CYS A 348 -18.19 -4.02 3.93
C CYS A 348 -17.19 -5.15 3.68
N GLY A 349 -17.20 -6.23 4.46
CA GLY A 349 -16.35 -7.40 4.25
C GLY A 349 -16.70 -8.18 2.97
N ILE A 350 -17.99 -8.37 2.68
CA ILE A 350 -18.46 -8.99 1.43
C ILE A 350 -18.07 -8.12 0.22
N LEU A 351 -18.32 -6.80 0.30
CA LEU A 351 -17.94 -5.87 -0.76
C LEU A 351 -16.42 -5.77 -0.92
N GLY A 352 -15.65 -5.89 0.17
CA GLY A 352 -14.20 -5.92 0.15
C GLY A 352 -13.65 -7.17 -0.54
N ALA A 353 -14.23 -8.34 -0.27
CA ALA A 353 -13.92 -9.57 -1.00
C ALA A 353 -14.26 -9.45 -2.50
N PHE A 354 -15.41 -8.86 -2.83
CA PHE A 354 -15.78 -8.57 -4.22
C PHE A 354 -14.80 -7.59 -4.89
N PHE A 355 -14.35 -6.56 -4.17
CA PHE A 355 -13.34 -5.62 -4.64
C PHE A 355 -12.04 -6.35 -5.00
N THR A 356 -11.55 -7.22 -4.11
CA THR A 356 -10.35 -8.04 -4.37
C THR A 356 -10.53 -8.96 -5.57
N PHE A 357 -11.68 -9.65 -5.68
CA PHE A 357 -11.98 -10.52 -6.81
C PHE A 357 -11.93 -9.77 -8.15
N VAL A 358 -12.62 -8.63 -8.24
CA VAL A 358 -12.65 -7.81 -9.46
C VAL A 358 -11.24 -7.31 -9.81
N ASN A 359 -10.46 -6.88 -8.81
CA ASN A 359 -9.10 -6.41 -8.99
C ASN A 359 -8.18 -7.50 -9.59
N LEU A 360 -8.25 -8.72 -9.06
CA LEU A 360 -7.49 -9.86 -9.56
C LEU A 360 -7.89 -10.23 -11.00
N LYS A 361 -9.20 -10.23 -11.30
CA LYS A 361 -9.71 -10.47 -12.66
C LYS A 361 -9.22 -9.42 -13.65
N ILE A 362 -9.31 -8.13 -13.31
CA ILE A 362 -8.81 -7.02 -14.14
C ILE A 362 -7.29 -7.19 -14.38
N ARG A 363 -6.53 -7.53 -13.35
CA ARG A 363 -5.08 -7.71 -13.48
C ARG A 363 -4.71 -8.91 -14.37
N ARG A 364 -5.41 -10.05 -14.24
CA ARG A 364 -5.26 -11.19 -15.17
C ARG A 364 -5.63 -10.81 -16.60
N LEU A 365 -6.72 -10.06 -16.77
CA LEU A 365 -7.15 -9.59 -18.09
C LEU A 365 -6.08 -8.69 -18.74
N ARG A 366 -5.50 -7.75 -17.99
CA ARG A 366 -4.38 -6.93 -18.48
C ARG A 366 -3.20 -7.76 -18.95
N ILE A 367 -2.83 -8.78 -18.17
CA ILE A 367 -1.74 -9.69 -18.51
C ILE A 367 -2.05 -10.42 -19.82
N CYS A 368 -3.24 -11.03 -19.96
CA CYS A 368 -3.65 -11.72 -21.20
C CYS A 368 -3.70 -10.76 -22.41
N ILE A 369 -4.27 -9.55 -22.24
CA ILE A 369 -4.31 -8.54 -23.32
C ILE A 369 -2.89 -8.13 -23.72
N ARG A 370 -2.03 -7.77 -22.76
CA ARG A 370 -0.66 -7.31 -23.03
C ARG A 370 0.18 -8.40 -23.71
N ASN A 371 -0.01 -9.67 -23.33
CA ASN A 371 0.69 -10.80 -23.95
C ASN A 371 0.22 -11.07 -25.40
N ASN A 372 -1.06 -10.80 -25.70
CA ASN A 372 -1.60 -10.93 -27.06
C ASN A 372 -1.16 -9.79 -27.99
N LEU A 373 -0.80 -8.62 -27.46
CA LEU A 373 -0.32 -7.48 -28.23
C LEU A 373 1.18 -7.66 -28.56
N LYS A 374 1.50 -8.06 -29.80
CA LYS A 374 2.85 -7.99 -30.39
C LYS A 374 2.78 -6.95 -31.52
N PRO A 375 3.61 -5.89 -31.58
CA PRO A 375 4.94 -5.62 -30.97
C PRO A 375 4.98 -4.78 -29.67
N ARG A 376 6.18 -4.66 -29.05
CA ARG A 376 6.46 -3.89 -27.82
C ARG A 376 5.92 -2.45 -27.83
N LEU A 377 5.93 -1.77 -28.97
CA LEU A 377 5.39 -0.41 -29.07
C LEU A 377 3.89 -0.35 -28.72
N ILE A 378 3.12 -1.37 -29.11
CA ILE A 378 1.69 -1.45 -28.83
C ILE A 378 1.44 -1.75 -27.35
N GLN A 379 2.30 -2.55 -26.71
CA GLN A 379 2.24 -2.80 -25.27
C GLN A 379 2.47 -1.51 -24.47
N ILE A 380 3.51 -0.76 -24.84
CA ILE A 380 3.81 0.54 -24.22
C ILE A 380 2.65 1.52 -24.42
N LEU A 381 2.08 1.57 -25.64
CA LEU A 381 0.94 2.42 -25.93
C LEU A 381 -0.28 2.02 -25.09
N PHE A 382 -0.55 0.72 -24.95
CA PHE A 382 -1.63 0.21 -24.11
C PHE A 382 -1.47 0.65 -22.65
N ASP A 383 -0.27 0.47 -22.08
CA ASP A 383 0.03 0.85 -20.70
C ASP A 383 -0.22 2.36 -20.48
N VAL A 384 0.15 3.23 -21.44
CA VAL A 384 -0.08 4.68 -21.31
C VAL A 384 -1.53 5.10 -21.60
N VAL A 385 -2.18 4.47 -22.57
CA VAL A 385 -3.54 4.82 -23.00
C VAL A 385 -4.59 4.37 -21.98
N GLU A 386 -4.39 3.24 -21.30
CA GLU A 386 -5.32 2.74 -20.29
C GLU A 386 -5.63 3.77 -19.17
N PRO A 387 -4.65 4.28 -18.40
CA PRO A 387 -4.93 5.24 -17.32
C PRO A 387 -5.45 6.58 -17.86
N LEU A 388 -5.08 6.97 -19.09
CA LEU A 388 -5.64 8.15 -19.76
C LEU A 388 -7.13 7.96 -20.09
N PHE A 389 -7.51 6.77 -20.55
CA PHE A 389 -8.90 6.41 -20.84
C PHE A 389 -9.74 6.36 -19.56
N ILE A 390 -9.19 5.79 -18.49
CA ILE A 390 -9.85 5.81 -17.17
C ILE A 390 -10.06 7.26 -16.72
N LEU A 391 -9.04 8.11 -16.82
CA LEU A 391 -9.15 9.53 -16.48
C LEU A 391 -10.25 10.22 -17.30
N LEU A 392 -10.32 9.97 -18.61
CA LEU A 392 -11.36 10.54 -19.49
C LEU A 392 -12.76 10.18 -19.00
N ILE A 393 -13.00 8.92 -18.63
CA ILE A 393 -14.31 8.47 -18.15
C ILE A 393 -14.63 9.11 -16.79
N ILE A 394 -13.64 9.21 -15.89
CA ILE A 394 -13.85 9.79 -14.56
C ILE A 394 -14.11 11.29 -14.64
N THR A 395 -13.36 12.03 -15.48
CA THR A 395 -13.56 13.47 -15.64
C THR A 395 -14.88 13.78 -16.34
N THR A 396 -15.29 12.98 -17.33
CA THR A 396 -16.62 13.14 -17.95
C THR A 396 -17.74 12.83 -16.95
N ALA A 397 -17.63 11.73 -16.19
CA ALA A 397 -18.62 11.41 -15.16
C ALA A 397 -18.69 12.53 -14.10
N SER A 398 -17.55 13.02 -13.61
CA SER A 398 -17.52 14.02 -12.54
C SER A 398 -17.99 15.41 -12.98
N THR A 399 -17.89 15.78 -14.26
CA THR A 399 -18.40 17.08 -14.75
C THR A 399 -19.86 17.03 -15.18
N PHE A 400 -20.30 15.97 -15.87
CA PHE A 400 -21.63 15.91 -16.46
C PHE A 400 -22.72 15.37 -15.53
N ILE A 401 -22.38 14.50 -14.57
CA ILE A 401 -23.36 13.96 -13.61
C ILE A 401 -23.93 15.08 -12.71
N PRO A 402 -23.12 15.98 -12.10
CA PRO A 402 -23.65 17.06 -11.26
C PRO A 402 -24.64 17.97 -11.97
N LEU A 403 -24.48 18.19 -13.29
CA LEU A 403 -25.35 19.04 -14.09
C LEU A 403 -26.76 18.45 -14.28
N ARG A 404 -26.94 17.16 -14.03
CA ARG A 404 -28.22 16.45 -14.23
C ARG A 404 -29.01 16.25 -12.95
N ILE A 405 -28.38 16.42 -11.79
CA ILE A 405 -29.00 16.22 -10.48
C ILE A 405 -29.62 17.55 -10.02
N PRO A 406 -30.86 17.54 -9.46
CA PRO A 406 -31.51 18.74 -8.99
C PRO A 406 -30.74 19.38 -7.83
N CYS A 407 -30.68 20.71 -7.83
CA CYS A 407 -30.03 21.49 -6.79
C CYS A 407 -30.79 21.43 -5.46
N THR A 408 -30.05 21.38 -4.37
CA THR A 408 -30.56 21.45 -3.00
C THR A 408 -30.48 22.89 -2.49
N LYS A 409 -31.50 23.34 -1.75
CA LYS A 409 -31.49 24.66 -1.12
C LYS A 409 -30.58 24.63 0.12
N ILE A 410 -29.87 25.74 0.34
CA ILE A 410 -29.01 25.91 1.51
C ILE A 410 -29.87 26.39 2.68
N ASP A 411 -30.04 25.53 3.68
CA ASP A 411 -30.59 25.92 4.97
C ASP A 411 -29.44 26.06 5.97
N CYS A 412 -29.14 27.29 6.39
CA CYS A 412 -28.06 27.57 7.33
C CYS A 412 -28.41 27.15 8.77
N LYS A 413 -28.47 25.83 9.00
CA LYS A 413 -28.52 25.20 10.33
C LYS A 413 -27.10 24.82 10.80
N GLU A 414 -26.95 24.41 12.06
CA GLU A 414 -25.71 23.82 12.58
C GLU A 414 -25.30 22.61 11.71
N GLY A 415 -24.19 22.73 10.99
CA GLY A 415 -23.72 21.72 10.02
C GLY A 415 -23.18 22.33 8.73
N TYR A 416 -23.82 23.40 8.22
CA TYR A 416 -23.50 24.06 6.93
C TYR A 416 -22.43 25.16 7.01
N ALA A 417 -21.51 25.08 7.97
CA ALA A 417 -20.57 26.17 8.26
C ALA A 417 -19.69 26.56 7.06
N SER A 418 -19.42 25.63 6.14
CA SER A 418 -18.63 25.83 4.92
C SER A 418 -19.37 26.63 3.84
N PHE A 419 -20.71 26.57 3.80
CA PHE A 419 -21.56 27.26 2.82
C PHE A 419 -22.12 28.59 3.34
N CYS A 420 -22.35 28.69 4.64
CA CYS A 420 -23.03 29.82 5.27
C CYS A 420 -22.09 30.96 5.73
N GLY A 421 -20.79 30.86 5.46
CA GLY A 421 -19.83 31.94 5.67
C GLY A 421 -19.90 33.03 4.58
N ASN A 422 -19.19 34.14 4.82
CA ASN A 422 -19.00 35.23 3.84
C ASN A 422 -18.33 34.70 2.55
N GLU A 423 -18.55 35.33 1.40
CA GLU A 423 -17.98 34.90 0.11
C GLU A 423 -16.44 34.76 0.12
N SER A 424 -15.75 35.56 0.94
CA SER A 424 -14.30 35.50 1.13
C SER A 424 -13.84 34.29 1.95
N THR A 425 -14.68 33.75 2.83
CA THR A 425 -14.36 32.64 3.74
C THR A 425 -14.86 31.28 3.26
N ARG A 426 -15.64 31.23 2.17
CA ARG A 426 -16.10 29.96 1.58
C ARG A 426 -14.95 29.20 0.92
N ASP A 427 -14.92 27.90 1.16
CA ASP A 427 -14.00 26.98 0.49
C ASP A 427 -14.21 26.99 -1.03
N GLU A 428 -13.14 26.78 -1.78
CA GLU A 428 -13.16 26.77 -3.24
C GLU A 428 -14.13 25.71 -3.80
N SER A 429 -14.16 24.52 -3.19
CA SER A 429 -15.12 23.47 -3.55
C SER A 429 -16.56 23.81 -3.16
N ALA A 430 -16.80 24.63 -2.13
CA ALA A 430 -18.15 25.12 -1.81
C ALA A 430 -18.62 26.16 -2.85
N LYS A 431 -17.72 27.06 -3.26
CA LYS A 431 -17.99 28.03 -4.35
C LYS A 431 -18.32 27.33 -5.65
N ASN A 432 -17.53 26.32 -6.02
CA ASN A 432 -17.75 25.54 -7.25
C ASN A 432 -19.07 24.77 -7.19
N ALA A 433 -19.47 24.25 -6.03
CA ALA A 433 -20.73 23.53 -5.88
C ALA A 433 -21.97 24.43 -6.01
N MET A 434 -21.86 25.68 -5.57
CA MET A 434 -22.93 26.69 -5.71
C MET A 434 -23.06 27.18 -7.16
N SER A 435 -21.94 27.34 -7.88
CA SER A 435 -21.96 27.85 -9.25
C SER A 435 -22.56 26.87 -10.27
N VAL A 436 -22.66 25.58 -9.95
CA VAL A 436 -23.44 24.60 -10.74
C VAL A 436 -24.90 25.04 -10.86
N CYS A 437 -25.45 25.63 -9.81
CA CYS A 437 -26.85 25.98 -9.68
C CYS A 437 -27.12 27.44 -10.06
N HIS A 438 -26.53 27.90 -11.16
CA HIS A 438 -26.52 29.30 -11.62
C HIS A 438 -27.92 29.97 -11.70
N ASN A 439 -29.00 29.18 -11.86
CA ASN A 439 -30.36 29.70 -11.98
C ASN A 439 -31.12 29.86 -10.66
N GLN A 440 -30.55 29.47 -9.51
CA GLN A 440 -31.24 29.48 -8.22
C GLN A 440 -30.37 30.09 -7.11
N THR A 441 -30.83 31.18 -6.52
CA THR A 441 -30.17 31.81 -5.35
C THR A 441 -30.20 30.88 -4.14
N ASN A 442 -29.10 30.82 -3.38
CA ASN A 442 -28.93 29.95 -2.20
C ASN A 442 -29.20 28.46 -2.47
N SER A 443 -28.71 27.95 -3.59
CA SER A 443 -28.75 26.51 -3.90
C SER A 443 -27.36 26.00 -4.28
N TYR A 444 -27.15 24.71 -4.10
CA TYR A 444 -25.90 24.03 -4.41
C TYR A 444 -26.18 22.62 -4.95
N SER A 445 -25.22 22.09 -5.71
CA SER A 445 -25.26 20.69 -6.13
C SER A 445 -24.56 19.84 -5.08
N ASP A 446 -25.32 19.04 -4.34
CA ASP A 446 -24.81 18.18 -3.28
C ASP A 446 -23.71 17.21 -3.76
N ILE A 447 -23.89 16.55 -4.91
CA ILE A 447 -22.92 15.60 -5.46
C ILE A 447 -21.60 16.27 -5.85
N SER A 448 -21.65 17.52 -6.32
CA SER A 448 -20.45 18.28 -6.71
C SER A 448 -19.54 18.58 -5.52
N THR A 449 -20.09 18.65 -4.30
CA THR A 449 -19.33 18.88 -3.08
C THR A 449 -18.35 17.76 -2.75
N ILE A 450 -18.63 16.54 -3.24
CA ILE A 450 -17.85 15.32 -3.04
C ILE A 450 -16.98 15.00 -4.27
N LEU A 451 -17.40 15.45 -5.45
CA LEU A 451 -16.71 15.17 -6.71
C LEU A 451 -15.60 16.17 -7.02
N TRP A 452 -15.79 17.44 -6.67
CA TRP A 452 -14.92 18.53 -7.08
C TRP A 452 -13.99 18.97 -5.97
N GLY A 453 -12.92 18.19 -5.81
CA GLY A 453 -11.85 18.46 -4.86
C GLY A 453 -10.81 17.34 -4.88
N PRO A 454 -9.67 17.55 -4.21
CA PRO A 454 -8.72 16.48 -3.89
C PRO A 454 -9.41 15.34 -3.12
N GLY A 455 -8.95 14.10 -3.31
CA GLY A 455 -9.56 12.92 -2.68
C GLY A 455 -9.60 13.00 -1.16
N GLU A 456 -8.53 13.50 -0.53
CA GLU A 456 -8.45 13.68 0.93
C GLU A 456 -9.48 14.69 1.43
N ASP A 457 -9.65 15.83 0.76
CA ASP A 457 -10.64 16.85 1.14
C ASP A 457 -12.07 16.34 1.01
N ASN A 458 -12.33 15.51 0.00
CA ASN A 458 -13.65 14.87 -0.17
C ASN A 458 -13.93 13.87 0.97
N ILE A 459 -12.91 13.16 1.47
CA ILE A 459 -13.05 12.29 2.66
C ILE A 459 -13.28 13.13 3.93
N LYS A 460 -12.56 14.24 4.12
CA LYS A 460 -12.78 15.16 5.25
C LYS A 460 -14.24 15.65 5.31
N ARG A 461 -14.81 15.98 4.14
CA ARG A 461 -16.23 16.35 4.01
C ARG A 461 -17.18 15.21 4.34
N LEU A 462 -16.86 13.98 3.90
CA LEU A 462 -17.65 12.80 4.25
C LEU A 462 -17.69 12.53 5.75
N PHE A 463 -16.64 12.87 6.50
CA PHE A 463 -16.56 12.68 7.96
C PHE A 463 -17.13 13.85 8.77
N THR A 464 -17.44 14.97 8.12
CA THR A 464 -18.02 16.14 8.78
C THR A 464 -19.31 15.75 9.49
N ARG A 465 -19.41 16.07 10.77
CA ARG A 465 -20.52 15.69 11.66
C ARG A 465 -21.72 16.62 11.49
N ARG A 466 -22.91 16.16 11.89
CA ARG A 466 -24.19 16.86 11.84
C ARG A 466 -24.54 17.42 10.45
N SER A 467 -24.11 16.71 9.42
CA SER A 467 -24.24 17.10 8.02
C SER A 467 -25.14 16.16 7.21
N ALA A 468 -26.12 15.52 7.87
CA ALA A 468 -27.00 14.55 7.21
C ALA A 468 -27.79 15.17 6.05
N GLU A 469 -28.14 16.46 6.14
CA GLU A 469 -28.84 17.22 5.10
C GLU A 469 -27.88 17.75 4.01
N GLU A 470 -26.55 17.80 4.25
CA GLU A 470 -25.59 18.36 3.28
C GLU A 470 -25.46 17.52 2.00
N ILE A 471 -25.58 16.19 2.14
CA ILE A 471 -25.37 15.22 1.07
C ILE A 471 -26.58 14.29 0.98
N SER A 472 -27.28 14.29 -0.15
CA SER A 472 -28.44 13.41 -0.34
C SER A 472 -28.01 11.95 -0.48
N GLY A 473 -28.82 11.04 0.07
CA GLY A 473 -28.67 9.60 -0.12
C GLY A 473 -28.74 9.17 -1.59
N THR A 474 -29.48 9.91 -2.43
CA THR A 474 -29.56 9.63 -3.88
C THR A 474 -28.22 9.84 -4.59
N SER A 475 -27.50 10.89 -4.22
CA SER A 475 -26.21 11.25 -4.79
C SER A 475 -25.12 10.25 -4.39
N LEU A 476 -25.17 9.77 -3.14
CA LEU A 476 -24.32 8.69 -2.65
C LEU A 476 -24.58 7.38 -3.40
N LEU A 477 -25.85 6.99 -3.57
CA LEU A 477 -26.24 5.74 -4.22
C LEU A 477 -25.84 5.72 -5.71
N LEU A 478 -25.86 6.88 -6.38
CA LEU A 478 -25.39 7.01 -7.75
C LEU A 478 -23.87 6.91 -7.86
N TRP A 479 -23.13 7.63 -7.01
CA TRP A 479 -21.68 7.75 -7.14
C TRP A 479 -20.90 6.53 -6.62
N LEU A 480 -21.40 5.88 -5.57
CA LEU A 480 -20.75 4.74 -4.93
C LEU A 480 -20.39 3.60 -5.91
N PRO A 481 -21.31 3.06 -6.73
CA PRO A 481 -20.96 1.99 -7.66
C PRO A 481 -19.97 2.48 -8.74
N LEU A 482 -20.13 3.71 -9.24
CA LEU A 482 -19.23 4.28 -10.24
C LEU A 482 -17.80 4.39 -9.70
N TYR A 483 -17.64 4.97 -8.51
CA TYR A 483 -16.33 5.11 -7.89
C TYR A 483 -15.72 3.75 -7.53
N PHE A 484 -16.52 2.77 -7.07
CA PHE A 484 -16.06 1.40 -6.82
C PHE A 484 -15.43 0.77 -8.08
N PHE A 485 -16.10 0.88 -9.22
CA PHE A 485 -15.56 0.36 -10.49
C PHE A 485 -14.34 1.15 -10.98
N PHE A 486 -14.34 2.48 -10.83
CA PHE A 486 -13.19 3.30 -11.20
C PHE A 486 -11.96 3.00 -10.33
N ALA A 487 -12.14 2.79 -9.02
CA ALA A 487 -11.05 2.45 -8.11
C ALA A 487 -10.48 1.05 -8.40
N THR A 488 -11.34 0.05 -8.62
CA THR A 488 -10.90 -1.30 -9.01
C THR A 488 -10.22 -1.32 -10.36
N TRP A 489 -10.71 -0.55 -11.33
CA TRP A 489 -10.06 -0.43 -12.63
C TRP A 489 -8.73 0.31 -12.52
N THR A 490 -8.64 1.42 -11.81
CA THR A 490 -7.36 2.14 -11.69
C THR A 490 -6.29 1.35 -10.94
N ALA A 491 -6.70 0.43 -10.05
CA ALA A 491 -5.77 -0.40 -9.32
C ALA A 491 -4.91 -1.27 -10.26
N GLY A 492 -3.59 -1.12 -10.20
CA GLY A 492 -2.66 -1.91 -11.01
C GLY A 492 -2.48 -1.45 -12.45
N SER A 493 -2.96 -0.25 -12.81
CA SER A 493 -2.53 0.42 -14.06
C SER A 493 -1.04 0.79 -13.97
N SER A 494 -0.42 1.19 -15.08
CA SER A 494 1.01 1.57 -15.15
C SER A 494 1.31 2.95 -14.52
N VAL A 495 0.76 3.23 -13.35
CA VAL A 495 1.04 4.41 -12.52
C VAL A 495 1.49 3.97 -11.12
N SER A 496 2.26 4.80 -10.42
CA SER A 496 2.62 4.55 -9.02
C SER A 496 1.46 5.02 -8.17
N SER A 497 0.72 4.07 -7.61
CA SER A 497 -0.53 4.35 -6.89
C SER A 497 -0.69 3.52 -5.64
N GLY A 498 -1.25 4.14 -4.60
CA GLY A 498 -1.82 3.48 -3.43
C GLY A 498 -3.34 3.37 -3.56
N LEU A 499 -3.93 2.42 -2.84
CA LEU A 499 -5.38 2.15 -2.85
C LEU A 499 -6.07 2.54 -1.54
N VAL A 500 -5.33 3.09 -0.57
CA VAL A 500 -5.85 3.48 0.73
C VAL A 500 -6.95 4.54 0.60
N VAL A 501 -6.66 5.69 -0.03
CA VAL A 501 -7.65 6.77 -0.22
C VAL A 501 -8.94 6.26 -0.89
N PRO A 502 -8.89 5.51 -2.00
CA PRO A 502 -10.09 4.92 -2.58
C PRO A 502 -10.87 3.99 -1.65
N MET A 503 -10.18 3.16 -0.85
CA MET A 503 -10.83 2.28 0.13
C MET A 503 -11.55 3.10 1.22
N LEU A 504 -10.89 4.12 1.76
CA LEU A 504 -11.50 5.03 2.75
C LEU A 504 -12.73 5.74 2.18
N PHE A 505 -12.63 6.20 0.93
CA PHE A 505 -13.71 6.92 0.28
C PHE A 505 -14.92 6.02 0.00
N ILE A 506 -14.73 4.81 -0.55
CA ILE A 506 -15.81 3.84 -0.79
C ILE A 506 -16.50 3.48 0.53
N GLY A 507 -15.72 3.15 1.57
CA GLY A 507 -16.28 2.84 2.88
C GLY A 507 -16.98 4.04 3.53
N GLY A 508 -16.45 5.26 3.34
CA GLY A 508 -17.09 6.49 3.80
C GLY A 508 -18.45 6.72 3.14
N LEU A 509 -18.56 6.50 1.83
CA LEU A 509 -19.84 6.57 1.12
C LEU A 509 -20.84 5.52 1.63
N LEU A 510 -20.41 4.27 1.83
CA LEU A 510 -21.23 3.19 2.39
C LEU A 510 -21.70 3.54 3.81
N GLY A 511 -20.78 3.97 4.66
CA GLY A 511 -21.05 4.35 6.04
C GLY A 511 -22.02 5.53 6.12
N ARG A 512 -21.80 6.58 5.34
CA ARG A 512 -22.68 7.76 5.31
C ARG A 512 -24.09 7.38 4.83
N LEU A 513 -24.20 6.53 3.81
CA LEU A 513 -25.47 6.00 3.34
C LEU A 513 -26.19 5.23 4.46
N THR A 514 -25.48 4.38 5.21
CA THR A 514 -26.08 3.68 6.36
C THR A 514 -26.53 4.62 7.46
N GLY A 515 -25.77 5.69 7.75
CA GLY A 515 -26.17 6.70 8.74
C GLY A 515 -27.46 7.43 8.35
N ILE A 516 -27.62 7.77 7.06
CA ILE A 516 -28.86 8.39 6.54
C ILE A 516 -30.03 7.41 6.65
N VAL A 517 -29.85 6.15 6.25
CA VAL A 517 -30.89 5.11 6.34
C VAL A 517 -31.30 4.87 7.80
N LEU A 518 -30.34 4.83 8.74
CA LEU A 518 -30.62 4.73 10.17
C LEU A 518 -31.40 5.93 10.69
N GLY A 519 -31.08 7.15 10.23
CA GLY A 519 -31.82 8.36 10.57
C GLY A 519 -33.28 8.30 10.11
N LEU A 520 -33.55 7.73 8.93
CA LEU A 520 -34.91 7.52 8.42
C LEU A 520 -35.68 6.45 9.22
N ILE A 521 -35.02 5.40 9.69
CA ILE A 521 -35.64 4.30 10.45
C ILE A 521 -35.96 4.71 11.89
N VAL A 522 -35.01 5.37 12.56
CA VAL A 522 -35.11 5.73 13.98
C VAL A 522 -35.93 7.01 14.20
N GLY A 523 -36.00 7.88 13.18
CA GLY A 523 -36.71 9.15 13.23
C GLY A 523 -35.92 10.26 13.94
N ASN A 524 -36.39 11.51 13.81
CA ASN A 524 -35.70 12.72 14.33
C ASN A 524 -35.72 12.87 15.88
N SER A 525 -36.19 11.86 16.62
CA SER A 525 -36.26 11.91 18.08
C SER A 525 -34.88 11.69 18.71
N HIS A 526 -34.13 12.77 18.95
CA HIS A 526 -32.98 12.89 19.87
C HIS A 526 -32.04 11.67 19.96
N THR A 527 -31.58 11.13 18.83
CA THR A 527 -30.52 10.12 18.83
C THR A 527 -29.23 10.73 18.32
N ASP A 528 -28.48 11.37 19.23
CA ASP A 528 -27.15 11.94 18.95
C ASP A 528 -26.21 10.90 18.28
N TRP A 529 -26.39 9.61 18.57
CA TRP A 529 -25.61 8.50 18.01
C TRP A 529 -25.88 8.20 16.52
N VAL A 530 -26.96 8.71 15.93
CA VAL A 530 -27.31 8.52 14.52
C VAL A 530 -26.77 9.69 13.69
N ASP A 531 -25.44 9.85 13.70
CA ASP A 531 -24.76 10.88 12.93
C ASP A 531 -24.16 10.32 11.64
N ALA A 532 -24.54 10.88 10.49
CA ALA A 532 -24.09 10.39 9.18
C ALA A 532 -22.56 10.46 8.99
N GLY A 533 -21.88 11.45 9.59
CA GLY A 533 -20.43 11.56 9.57
C GLY A 533 -19.75 10.50 10.45
N ALA A 534 -20.34 10.19 11.61
CA ALA A 534 -19.87 9.12 12.50
C ALA A 534 -19.95 7.75 11.83
N TRP A 535 -21.07 7.47 11.16
CA TRP A 535 -21.24 6.24 10.40
C TRP A 535 -20.34 6.17 9.16
N SER A 536 -20.06 7.30 8.51
CA SER A 536 -19.06 7.41 7.44
C SER A 536 -17.67 6.93 7.90
N LEU A 537 -17.23 7.35 9.09
CA LEU A 537 -15.95 6.91 9.65
C LEU A 537 -15.92 5.39 9.94
N ILE A 538 -16.99 4.85 10.53
CA ILE A 538 -17.10 3.40 10.79
C ILE A 538 -17.06 2.61 9.48
N GLY A 539 -17.80 3.09 8.45
CA GLY A 539 -17.82 2.46 7.13
C GLY A 539 -16.47 2.51 6.41
N ALA A 540 -15.75 3.63 6.49
CA ALA A 540 -14.41 3.79 5.93
C ALA A 540 -13.43 2.77 6.51
N ALA A 541 -13.42 2.62 7.83
CA ALA A 541 -12.60 1.63 8.52
C ALA A 541 -13.02 0.19 8.19
N ALA A 542 -14.32 -0.10 8.19
CA ALA A 542 -14.83 -1.44 7.91
C ALA A 542 -14.52 -1.91 6.48
N PHE A 543 -14.70 -1.05 5.46
CA PHE A 543 -14.40 -1.42 4.08
C PHE A 543 -12.89 -1.59 3.86
N PHE A 544 -12.07 -0.70 4.43
CA PHE A 544 -10.63 -0.85 4.36
C PHE A 544 -10.18 -2.18 5.01
N ALA A 545 -10.69 -2.51 6.21
CA ALA A 545 -10.44 -3.80 6.86
C ALA A 545 -10.91 -4.99 6.02
N GLY A 546 -12.05 -4.89 5.35
CA GLY A 546 -12.57 -5.94 4.46
C GLY A 546 -11.66 -6.26 3.28
N VAL A 547 -10.91 -5.28 2.77
CA VAL A 547 -9.97 -5.44 1.65
C VAL A 547 -8.57 -5.82 2.11
N SER A 548 -8.01 -5.12 3.10
CA SER A 548 -6.63 -5.31 3.57
C SER A 548 -6.49 -6.40 4.62
N ARG A 549 -7.56 -6.74 5.35
CA ARG A 549 -7.57 -7.67 6.50
C ARG A 549 -6.81 -7.20 7.74
N LEU A 550 -6.54 -5.90 7.78
CA LEU A 550 -6.03 -5.20 8.96
C LEU A 550 -7.08 -5.02 10.06
N THR A 551 -6.64 -5.12 11.31
CA THR A 551 -7.48 -4.97 12.50
C THR A 551 -6.97 -3.92 13.48
N VAL A 552 -5.98 -4.28 14.30
CA VAL A 552 -5.54 -3.46 15.42
C VAL A 552 -4.83 -2.20 14.92
N SER A 553 -3.95 -2.35 13.93
CA SER A 553 -3.24 -1.21 13.33
C SER A 553 -4.20 -0.22 12.68
N LEU A 554 -5.16 -0.71 11.89
CA LEU A 554 -6.14 0.13 11.21
C LEU A 554 -7.05 0.87 12.20
N THR A 555 -7.47 0.20 13.26
CA THR A 555 -8.30 0.82 14.31
C THR A 555 -7.55 1.96 15.00
N VAL A 556 -6.26 1.77 15.29
CA VAL A 556 -5.42 2.81 15.90
C VAL A 556 -5.12 3.94 14.93
N ILE A 557 -4.84 3.64 13.64
CA ILE A 557 -4.68 4.67 12.61
C ILE A 557 -5.94 5.54 12.53
N MET A 558 -7.13 4.93 12.47
CA MET A 558 -8.41 5.66 12.42
C MET A 558 -8.62 6.53 13.65
N LEU A 559 -8.18 6.09 14.84
CA LEU A 559 -8.25 6.87 16.06
C LEU A 559 -7.28 8.06 16.03
N GLU A 560 -6.03 7.86 15.61
CA GLU A 560 -5.02 8.93 15.55
C GLU A 560 -5.41 10.01 14.52
N ILE A 561 -5.92 9.62 13.35
CA ILE A 561 -6.27 10.58 12.28
C ILE A 561 -7.57 11.35 12.53
N THR A 562 -8.43 10.87 13.44
CA THR A 562 -9.71 11.55 13.76
C THR A 562 -9.72 12.22 15.12
N ASN A 563 -8.86 11.77 16.04
CA ASN A 563 -8.79 12.21 17.43
C ASN A 563 -10.12 12.03 18.19
N ASP A 564 -10.89 11.00 17.81
CA ASP A 564 -12.18 10.68 18.43
C ASP A 564 -12.18 9.28 19.06
N VAL A 565 -11.69 9.19 20.29
CA VAL A 565 -11.61 7.94 21.07
C VAL A 565 -12.99 7.35 21.36
N THR A 566 -14.06 8.14 21.33
CA THR A 566 -15.43 7.64 21.61
C THR A 566 -15.92 6.67 20.54
N MET A 567 -15.39 6.79 19.32
CA MET A 567 -15.71 5.95 18.17
C MET A 567 -14.91 4.64 18.12
N LEU A 568 -13.94 4.46 19.02
CA LEU A 568 -13.01 3.34 19.01
C LEU A 568 -13.73 1.98 19.04
N LEU A 569 -14.66 1.80 19.97
CA LEU A 569 -15.36 0.52 20.15
C LEU A 569 -16.21 0.16 18.93
N PRO A 570 -17.13 1.02 18.41
CA PRO A 570 -17.88 0.71 17.19
C PRO A 570 -16.99 0.38 15.98
N ILE A 571 -15.89 1.13 15.80
CA ILE A 571 -14.92 0.87 14.72
C ILE A 571 -14.33 -0.53 14.88
N MET A 572 -13.89 -0.90 16.08
CA MET A 572 -13.28 -2.21 16.34
C MET A 572 -14.23 -3.37 16.02
N PHE A 573 -15.51 -3.28 16.41
CA PHE A 573 -16.50 -4.30 16.08
C PHE A 573 -16.77 -4.39 14.57
N ALA A 574 -16.92 -3.25 13.89
CA ALA A 574 -17.14 -3.23 12.45
C ALA A 574 -15.93 -3.76 11.66
N VAL A 575 -14.71 -3.44 12.10
CA VAL A 575 -13.44 -3.90 11.52
C VAL A 575 -13.25 -5.41 11.70
N ILE A 576 -13.47 -5.95 12.90
CA ILE A 576 -13.35 -7.40 13.17
C ILE A 576 -14.36 -8.18 12.32
N THR A 577 -15.62 -7.73 12.27
CA THR A 577 -16.67 -8.40 11.49
C THR A 577 -16.41 -8.32 9.98
N ALA A 578 -15.90 -7.19 9.48
CA ALA A 578 -15.46 -7.06 8.08
C ALA A 578 -14.29 -7.98 7.74
N ARG A 579 -13.28 -8.11 8.62
CA ARG A 579 -12.18 -9.07 8.45
C ARG A 579 -12.69 -10.50 8.43
N SER A 580 -13.52 -10.88 9.41
CA SER A 580 -14.04 -12.25 9.51
C SER A 580 -14.84 -12.63 8.26
N THR A 581 -15.77 -11.78 7.82
CA THR A 581 -16.56 -12.03 6.60
C THR A 581 -15.70 -12.04 5.34
N GLY A 582 -14.70 -11.17 5.24
CA GLY A 582 -13.75 -11.20 4.15
C GLY A 582 -12.94 -12.51 4.10
N ASN A 583 -12.40 -12.98 5.25
CA ASN A 583 -11.53 -14.16 5.33
C ASN A 583 -12.22 -15.44 4.89
N LEU A 584 -13.54 -15.50 5.03
CA LEU A 584 -14.36 -16.60 4.54
C LEU A 584 -14.44 -16.65 3.00
N LEU A 585 -14.23 -15.54 2.30
CA LEU A 585 -14.46 -15.42 0.86
C LEU A 585 -13.17 -15.37 0.02
N THR A 586 -12.20 -14.55 0.43
CA THR A 586 -10.95 -14.32 -0.34
C THR A 586 -9.76 -14.12 0.59
N HIS A 587 -8.54 -14.26 0.07
CA HIS A 587 -7.33 -13.70 0.70
C HIS A 587 -7.35 -12.15 0.71
N SER A 588 -6.47 -11.53 1.51
CA SER A 588 -6.29 -10.07 1.47
C SER A 588 -5.79 -9.63 0.10
N LEU A 589 -6.06 -8.37 -0.27
CA LEU A 589 -5.66 -7.86 -1.58
C LEU A 589 -4.15 -7.99 -1.83
N TYR A 590 -3.31 -7.69 -0.83
CA TYR A 590 -1.86 -7.73 -0.99
C TYR A 590 -1.33 -9.17 -1.07
N HIS A 591 -1.85 -10.10 -0.27
CA HIS A 591 -1.49 -11.53 -0.37
C HIS A 591 -1.95 -12.15 -1.70
N ALA A 592 -3.16 -11.83 -2.16
CA ALA A 592 -3.63 -12.33 -3.46
C ALA A 592 -2.79 -11.77 -4.63
N ILE A 593 -2.29 -10.53 -4.52
CA ILE A 593 -1.37 -9.94 -5.49
C ILE A 593 0.02 -10.61 -5.44
N LEU A 594 0.50 -10.99 -4.26
CA LEU A 594 1.74 -11.77 -4.08
C LEU A 594 1.67 -13.13 -4.77
N GLU A 595 0.58 -13.87 -4.54
CA GLU A 595 0.29 -15.16 -5.18
C GLU A 595 0.23 -15.02 -6.71
N LEU A 596 -0.47 -13.99 -7.21
CA LEU A 596 -0.53 -13.71 -8.65
C LEU A 596 0.84 -13.37 -9.25
N LYS A 597 1.76 -12.80 -8.46
CA LYS A 597 3.16 -12.56 -8.86
C LYS A 597 4.03 -13.81 -8.73
N CYS A 598 3.53 -14.87 -8.08
CA CYS A 598 4.25 -16.10 -7.72
C CYS A 598 5.50 -15.80 -6.89
N ILE A 599 5.39 -14.88 -5.95
CA ILE A 599 6.45 -14.59 -4.98
C ILE A 599 6.27 -15.58 -3.81
N PRO A 600 7.30 -16.38 -3.45
CA PRO A 600 7.23 -17.25 -2.29
C PRO A 600 6.90 -16.45 -1.03
N PHE A 601 5.87 -16.90 -0.31
CA PHE A 601 5.43 -16.32 0.95
C PHE A 601 5.10 -17.48 1.90
N LEU A 602 5.61 -17.39 3.12
CA LEU A 602 5.34 -18.31 4.21
C LEU A 602 4.37 -17.64 5.18
N ASP A 603 3.17 -18.23 5.33
CA ASP A 603 2.17 -17.79 6.29
C ASP A 603 2.64 -18.03 7.74
N GLU A 604 2.05 -17.31 8.70
CA GLU A 604 2.40 -17.43 10.12
C GLU A 604 2.08 -18.82 10.69
N ASP A 605 0.94 -19.38 10.29
CA ASP A 605 0.44 -20.67 10.72
C ASP A 605 0.32 -21.63 9.52
N PRO A 606 0.54 -22.95 9.72
CA PRO A 606 0.27 -23.92 8.68
C PRO A 606 -1.23 -23.94 8.32
N PRO A 607 -1.58 -24.27 7.06
CA PRO A 607 -2.97 -24.24 6.60
C PRO A 607 -3.84 -25.24 7.39
N SER A 608 -4.88 -24.69 8.04
CA SER A 608 -5.84 -25.44 8.86
C SER A 608 -6.72 -26.44 8.10
N SER A 609 -6.67 -26.45 6.77
CA SER A 609 -7.44 -27.36 5.91
C SER A 609 -6.94 -28.80 5.92
N ARG A 610 -5.73 -29.08 6.44
CA ARG A 610 -5.27 -30.46 6.62
C ARG A 610 -5.56 -30.91 8.05
N LEU A 611 -6.44 -31.91 8.18
CA LEU A 611 -6.75 -32.62 9.44
C LEU A 611 -5.52 -33.28 10.09
N VAL A 612 -4.44 -33.47 9.32
CA VAL A 612 -3.17 -34.04 9.75
C VAL A 612 -2.06 -33.16 9.21
N GLU A 613 -1.26 -32.59 10.10
CA GLU A 613 -0.05 -31.87 9.71
C GLU A 613 0.90 -32.84 8.97
N PRO A 614 1.36 -32.49 7.76
CA PRO A 614 2.32 -33.33 7.05
C PRO A 614 3.59 -33.49 7.88
N ARG A 615 4.15 -34.71 7.91
CA ARG A 615 5.43 -34.96 8.58
C ARG A 615 6.53 -34.23 7.80
N ILE A 616 7.56 -33.75 8.51
CA ILE A 616 8.74 -33.11 7.89
C ILE A 616 9.34 -34.01 6.80
N GLU A 617 9.31 -35.33 7.01
CA GLU A 617 9.78 -36.32 6.05
C GLU A 617 9.09 -36.24 4.67
N GLU A 618 7.80 -35.88 4.63
CA GLU A 618 7.05 -35.73 3.37
C GLU A 618 7.35 -34.42 2.64
N ILE A 619 7.83 -33.42 3.39
CA ILE A 619 8.10 -32.07 2.87
C ILE A 619 9.57 -31.92 2.46
N MET A 620 10.49 -32.56 3.18
CA MET A 620 11.91 -32.40 2.96
C MET A 620 12.35 -32.96 1.60
N SER A 621 13.25 -32.25 0.92
CA SER A 621 13.84 -32.72 -0.32
C SER A 621 14.82 -33.87 -0.05
N LYS A 622 14.51 -35.07 -0.54
CA LYS A 622 15.41 -36.23 -0.56
C LYS A 622 15.98 -36.42 -1.99
N PRO A 623 17.28 -36.71 -2.20
CA PRO A 623 18.37 -36.79 -1.22
C PRO A 623 19.02 -35.42 -0.92
N ALA A 624 19.59 -35.27 0.28
CA ALA A 624 20.36 -34.08 0.66
C ALA A 624 21.79 -34.13 0.10
N ILE A 625 22.27 -33.01 -0.45
CA ILE A 625 23.63 -32.90 -0.99
C ILE A 625 24.52 -32.31 0.10
N CYS A 626 25.41 -33.12 0.67
CA CYS A 626 26.27 -32.79 1.80
C CYS A 626 27.72 -32.54 1.36
N ILE A 627 28.48 -31.82 2.19
CA ILE A 627 29.93 -31.61 2.03
C ILE A 627 30.66 -32.26 3.20
N CYS A 628 31.74 -33.01 2.95
CA CYS A 628 32.52 -33.63 4.02
C CYS A 628 33.65 -32.72 4.52
N LYS A 629 33.93 -32.81 5.82
CA LYS A 629 35.09 -32.17 6.45
C LYS A 629 36.37 -32.83 5.96
N GLY A 630 37.14 -32.11 5.13
CA GLY A 630 38.38 -32.62 4.51
C GLY A 630 38.27 -32.92 3.01
N ASP A 631 37.13 -32.65 2.39
CA ASP A 631 36.93 -32.79 0.95
C ASP A 631 37.89 -31.94 0.11
N ASN A 632 38.25 -32.45 -1.06
CA ASN A 632 39.03 -31.72 -2.04
C ASN A 632 38.23 -30.55 -2.65
N VAL A 633 38.90 -29.42 -2.90
CA VAL A 633 38.31 -28.23 -3.55
C VAL A 633 37.66 -28.57 -4.91
N LEU A 634 38.20 -29.56 -5.63
CA LEU A 634 37.62 -30.04 -6.89
C LEU A 634 36.21 -30.61 -6.71
N SER A 635 35.97 -31.33 -5.61
CA SER A 635 34.66 -31.87 -5.25
C SER A 635 33.66 -30.73 -5.02
N TRP A 636 34.06 -29.73 -4.24
CA TRP A 636 33.23 -28.54 -3.99
C TRP A 636 32.89 -27.80 -5.28
N MET A 637 33.87 -27.62 -6.17
CA MET A 637 33.65 -26.95 -7.45
C MET A 637 32.67 -27.72 -8.34
N LYS A 638 32.71 -29.06 -8.31
CA LYS A 638 31.77 -29.91 -9.05
C LYS A 638 30.35 -29.72 -8.51
N ILE A 639 30.15 -29.81 -7.19
CA ILE A 639 28.85 -29.63 -6.53
C ILE A 639 28.27 -28.24 -6.83
N LEU A 640 29.06 -27.19 -6.70
CA LEU A 640 28.63 -25.79 -6.96
C LEU A 640 28.31 -25.52 -8.44
N ARG A 641 28.79 -26.35 -9.37
CA ARG A 641 28.50 -26.21 -10.79
C ARG A 641 27.27 -27.02 -11.22
N GLU A 642 27.03 -28.14 -10.56
CA GLU A 642 25.92 -29.05 -10.84
C GLU A 642 24.63 -28.62 -10.12
N THR A 643 24.74 -27.92 -9.00
CA THR A 643 23.60 -27.55 -8.16
C THR A 643 23.43 -26.04 -8.03
N ASN A 644 22.17 -25.60 -7.88
CA ASN A 644 21.83 -24.20 -7.58
C ASN A 644 21.50 -24.01 -6.08
N HIS A 645 21.93 -24.91 -5.20
CA HIS A 645 21.68 -24.79 -3.77
C HIS A 645 22.57 -23.70 -3.14
N GLY A 646 21.99 -22.86 -2.28
CA GLY A 646 22.72 -21.79 -1.59
C GLY A 646 23.41 -22.22 -0.31
N VAL A 647 22.96 -23.33 0.30
CA VAL A 647 23.45 -23.83 1.59
C VAL A 647 23.67 -25.33 1.51
N PHE A 648 24.77 -25.80 2.09
CA PHE A 648 25.14 -27.21 2.13
C PHE A 648 25.45 -27.63 3.56
N PRO A 649 24.84 -28.71 4.08
CA PRO A 649 25.21 -29.26 5.38
C PRO A 649 26.62 -29.86 5.34
N VAL A 650 27.38 -29.70 6.43
CA VAL A 650 28.73 -30.23 6.57
C VAL A 650 28.70 -31.48 7.47
N ILE A 651 29.28 -32.58 7.01
CA ILE A 651 29.36 -33.86 7.73
C ILE A 651 30.82 -34.20 8.11
N GLU A 652 31.03 -34.90 9.23
CA GLU A 652 32.36 -35.17 9.78
C GLU A 652 33.08 -36.39 9.15
N THR A 653 32.37 -37.35 8.57
CA THR A 653 32.96 -38.61 8.11
C THR A 653 32.69 -38.89 6.63
N SER A 654 33.76 -39.10 5.86
CA SER A 654 33.72 -39.89 4.63
C SER A 654 33.96 -41.36 4.99
N ASN A 655 32.93 -42.08 5.44
CA ASN A 655 33.00 -43.52 5.24
C ASN A 655 32.86 -43.73 3.73
N ASN A 656 33.90 -44.30 3.12
CA ASN A 656 34.08 -44.41 1.67
C ASN A 656 32.98 -45.22 0.94
N ASP A 657 31.91 -45.61 1.61
CA ASP A 657 30.74 -46.30 1.04
C ASP A 657 29.42 -45.50 1.16
N ASP A 658 29.36 -44.37 1.89
CA ASP A 658 28.11 -43.61 2.13
C ASP A 658 27.96 -42.35 1.25
N VAL A 659 28.85 -42.13 0.28
CA VAL A 659 28.75 -41.03 -0.69
C VAL A 659 27.67 -41.31 -1.76
N ALA A 660 26.95 -42.42 -1.66
CA ALA A 660 25.81 -42.74 -2.51
C ALA A 660 24.54 -42.84 -1.66
N LEU A 661 23.80 -41.73 -1.58
CA LEU A 661 22.41 -41.67 -1.09
C LEU A 661 22.23 -42.06 0.38
N LEU A 662 21.91 -41.08 1.22
CA LEU A 662 21.31 -41.35 2.53
C LEU A 662 19.90 -41.93 2.31
N ASP A 663 19.82 -43.23 2.03
CA ASP A 663 18.59 -44.02 2.05
C ASP A 663 18.34 -44.60 3.46
N ASP A 664 17.22 -44.16 4.01
CA ASP A 664 16.26 -44.74 4.98
C ASP A 664 16.62 -45.47 6.30
N ASP A 665 17.85 -45.89 6.64
CA ASP A 665 17.96 -46.85 7.80
C ASP A 665 19.01 -46.63 8.91
N SER A 666 19.66 -45.47 9.04
CA SER A 666 20.57 -45.23 10.19
C SER A 666 19.96 -44.33 11.27
N ASN A 667 19.53 -44.94 12.38
CA ASN A 667 19.30 -44.28 13.67
C ASN A 667 20.55 -43.51 14.10
N ILE A 668 20.56 -42.19 13.94
CA ILE A 668 21.59 -41.31 14.52
C ILE A 668 21.04 -40.72 15.82
N SER A 669 21.64 -41.13 16.93
CA SER A 669 21.38 -40.61 18.27
C SER A 669 21.73 -39.12 18.35
N TYR A 670 20.74 -38.30 18.65
CA TYR A 670 20.92 -36.91 19.05
C TYR A 670 21.51 -36.86 20.47
N GLU A 671 22.83 -36.79 20.59
CA GLU A 671 23.48 -36.33 21.82
C GLU A 671 24.37 -35.12 21.52
N GLU A 672 24.06 -34.05 22.26
CA GLU A 672 24.91 -32.89 22.59
C GLU A 672 25.26 -31.88 21.49
N VAL A 673 24.34 -30.93 21.29
CA VAL A 673 24.72 -29.52 21.09
C VAL A 673 23.95 -28.69 22.11
N ARG A 674 24.66 -28.23 23.15
CA ARG A 674 24.20 -27.28 24.16
C ARG A 674 24.95 -25.97 24.02
#